data_AF-A0A7D7LHA5-F1
#
_entry.id   AF-A0A7D7LHA5-F1
#
_cell.length_a   1.000
_cell.length_b   1.000
_cell.length_c   1.000
_cell.angle_alpha   90.00
_cell.angle_beta   90.00
_cell.angle_gamma   90.00
#
_symmetry.space_group_name_H-M   'P 1'
#
loop_
_entity.id
_entity.type
_entity.pdbx_description
1 polymer ?
#
loop_
_entity_poly.entity_id
_entity_poly.type
_entity_poly.pdbx_seq_one_letter_code
_entity_poly.pdbx_strand_id
1 'polypeptide(L)'
;MLYATKNQKANSIKFAKNITFDRNLVYNSNLFQASDNLKATGLQNILGKDPQFVDAAKKNFALKAESPAIDAGSNAFNARTGNIPLDGDGNGTALIDIGAYEAPRITITAPEIQVLNGTVDIADGTTTAINFGDTTVGNTLTKTFTIKNTGTSALSLSNLKLPDGFSLIGTLPTSVAANASTTISVALNTTTPGTYSGSLSLNNNDSDESPFDFAISGVVKPAPAPEIQVLNGTVDIADGTTTAINFGDTTVGNTLTKTFTIKNTGTSALSLSNLKLPDGFSLVGTLPTSVAANASTTISVALNTTTPGTYSGSLSLNNNDSDESPFDFAISGVVKPKTQVINGTAGNDTFITRLNNGNDIITDFGGVGTNSNPSAAVIAKIDTLQFIGAGLTARNLQLTQNGTNLEVTFEDVANTKVTLQNFKLENLENLVALPTRPAIGNILFDGQANFTDNFDVINADSTQTSIFNRNTVTFLNDLNNNIVGFDNSNDVINGQGGNDTIDGKSGDDLLRGGNGNDLLIGGQGNDTLVGGLGADSFLYNTNAAFTSTAVGIDTITDFNRSQGDKIILDKTTFGAITSVVGTGFSNANDFQVTSLGAASNAVIVYDPLTGNLLYNQNGSAAGLGSGGQFAKLTGAPTLTASDFIVQA
;
A
#
# COMPACT_ATOMS: atom_id res chain seq x y z
N MET A 1 -38.53 12.29 11.07
CA MET A 1 -38.07 13.34 12.01
C MET A 1 -37.89 14.64 11.24
N LEU A 2 -38.14 15.80 11.86
CA LEU A 2 -37.36 17.03 11.66
C LEU A 2 -37.66 17.98 12.84
N TYR A 3 -36.73 18.87 13.17
CA TYR A 3 -36.80 19.76 14.34
C TYR A 3 -36.85 21.24 13.96
N ALA A 4 -37.45 22.05 14.82
CA ALA A 4 -37.22 23.50 14.91
C ALA A 4 -37.21 23.92 16.39
N THR A 5 -36.42 24.93 16.74
CA THR A 5 -36.21 25.39 18.14
C THR A 5 -36.92 26.73 18.43
N LYS A 6 -36.66 27.32 19.60
CA LYS A 6 -37.43 28.43 20.19
C LYS A 6 -37.69 29.64 19.26
N ASN A 7 -38.88 30.21 19.42
CA ASN A 7 -39.27 31.59 19.07
C ASN A 7 -39.51 31.95 17.58
N GLN A 8 -40.42 31.24 16.89
CA GLN A 8 -41.19 31.83 15.78
C GLN A 8 -42.69 31.47 15.85
N LYS A 9 -43.56 32.46 15.59
CA LYS A 9 -44.98 32.29 15.19
C LYS A 9 -45.12 32.78 13.75
N ALA A 10 -45.45 31.91 12.78
CA ALA A 10 -46.17 32.27 11.53
C ALA A 10 -46.47 31.05 10.63
N ASN A 11 -47.75 30.66 10.58
CA ASN A 11 -48.59 30.32 9.41
C ASN A 11 -48.02 29.59 8.15
N SER A 12 -48.84 28.65 7.63
CA SER A 12 -48.68 27.89 6.36
C SER A 12 -47.59 26.80 6.42
N ILE A 13 -47.59 25.65 5.72
CA ILE A 13 -48.30 25.03 4.58
C ILE A 13 -48.39 23.51 4.90
N LYS A 14 -49.36 22.65 4.55
CA LYS A 14 -50.73 22.62 3.94
C LYS A 14 -51.42 21.30 4.41
N PHE A 15 -52.72 21.10 4.15
CA PHE A 15 -53.42 19.82 4.38
C PHE A 15 -53.65 19.03 3.07
N ALA A 16 -53.59 17.69 3.14
CA ALA A 16 -54.03 16.78 2.09
C ALA A 16 -55.55 16.53 2.18
N LYS A 17 -56.18 16.18 1.05
CA LYS A 17 -57.62 15.92 0.94
C LYS A 17 -57.98 14.46 1.26
N ASN A 18 -59.24 14.24 1.66
CA ASN A 18 -59.97 12.97 1.62
C ASN A 18 -59.52 11.85 2.57
N ILE A 19 -59.62 12.05 3.89
CA ILE A 19 -59.99 10.97 4.82
C ILE A 19 -61.17 11.46 5.66
N THR A 20 -62.29 10.72 5.62
CA THR A 20 -63.47 10.97 6.46
C THR A 20 -63.34 10.15 7.73
N PHE A 21 -63.23 10.80 8.88
CA PHE A 21 -63.28 10.11 10.17
C PHE A 21 -64.73 10.04 10.67
N ASP A 22 -65.22 8.82 10.88
CA ASP A 22 -66.35 8.60 11.79
C ASP A 22 -65.90 8.93 13.23
N ARG A 23 -66.82 9.40 14.08
CA ARG A 23 -66.50 10.03 15.37
C ARG A 23 -67.32 9.51 16.55
N ASN A 24 -67.62 8.21 16.55
CA ASN A 24 -67.95 7.48 17.77
C ASN A 24 -66.66 6.93 18.41
N LEU A 25 -66.53 7.14 19.73
CA LEU A 25 -65.37 6.83 20.59
C LEU A 25 -64.03 7.52 20.21
N VAL A 26 -63.70 8.58 20.95
CA VAL A 26 -62.53 8.66 21.86
C VAL A 26 -62.54 10.05 22.53
N TYR A 27 -62.27 10.11 23.84
CA TYR A 27 -62.35 11.36 24.61
C TYR A 27 -60.97 11.80 25.16
N ASN A 28 -60.57 13.01 24.78
CA ASN A 28 -59.49 13.84 25.34
C ASN A 28 -58.03 13.32 25.28
N SER A 29 -57.21 14.00 24.46
CA SER A 29 -55.80 14.28 24.79
C SER A 29 -55.42 15.74 24.52
N ASN A 30 -55.62 16.59 25.53
CA ASN A 30 -54.88 17.84 25.82
C ASN A 30 -54.28 18.63 24.65
N LEU A 31 -55.03 19.59 24.07
CA LEU A 31 -54.45 20.57 23.14
C LEU A 31 -55.09 21.98 23.22
N PHE A 32 -55.19 22.53 24.45
CA PHE A 32 -55.56 23.93 24.66
C PHE A 32 -54.76 24.57 25.81
N GLN A 33 -53.83 25.49 25.47
CA GLN A 33 -53.48 26.62 26.32
C GLN A 33 -53.32 27.91 25.49
N ALA A 34 -54.12 28.91 25.84
CA ALA A 34 -54.00 30.35 25.63
C ALA A 34 -53.13 30.90 24.48
N SER A 35 -53.77 31.55 23.51
CA SER A 35 -53.63 33.02 23.36
C SER A 35 -54.74 33.61 22.49
N ASP A 36 -55.81 34.14 23.12
CA ASP A 36 -56.15 35.57 22.97
C ASP A 36 -57.27 36.02 23.93
N ASN A 37 -57.29 37.32 24.25
CA ASN A 37 -58.22 37.94 25.19
C ASN A 37 -59.51 38.39 24.49
N LEU A 38 -60.58 37.60 24.57
CA LEU A 38 -61.95 38.12 24.39
C LEU A 38 -62.85 37.83 25.60
N LYS A 39 -63.29 38.90 26.27
CA LYS A 39 -64.39 38.85 27.23
C LYS A 39 -65.72 38.72 26.47
N ALA A 40 -66.12 37.50 26.14
CA ALA A 40 -67.47 37.19 25.68
C ALA A 40 -68.33 36.71 26.86
N THR A 41 -69.48 37.35 27.08
CA THR A 41 -70.37 37.04 28.22
C THR A 41 -71.23 35.82 27.95
N GLY A 42 -71.25 34.87 28.89
CA GLY A 42 -72.32 33.87 29.00
C GLY A 42 -71.92 32.42 28.68
N LEU A 43 -71.18 31.79 29.60
CA LEU A 43 -71.23 30.34 29.81
C LEU A 43 -70.96 30.07 31.30
N GLN A 44 -71.97 29.53 32.01
CA GLN A 44 -71.85 29.18 33.43
C GLN A 44 -70.96 27.94 33.58
N ASN A 45 -70.09 27.92 34.60
CA ASN A 45 -69.30 26.74 34.93
C ASN A 45 -70.20 25.71 35.62
N ILE A 46 -70.40 24.55 34.99
CA ILE A 46 -71.17 23.42 35.56
C ILE A 46 -70.28 22.18 35.76
N LEU A 47 -69.05 22.38 36.26
CA LEU A 47 -68.44 21.38 37.15
C LEU A 47 -68.95 21.65 38.57
N GLY A 48 -69.95 20.88 39.01
CA GLY A 48 -70.55 21.05 40.34
C GLY A 48 -71.96 20.47 40.55
N LYS A 49 -72.50 19.70 39.59
CA LYS A 49 -73.76 18.95 39.75
C LYS A 49 -73.65 17.57 39.10
N ASP A 50 -74.31 16.58 39.68
CA ASP A 50 -74.42 15.24 39.10
C ASP A 50 -74.99 15.27 37.67
N PRO A 51 -74.49 14.42 36.76
CA PRO A 51 -75.17 14.15 35.50
C PRO A 51 -76.50 13.46 35.81
N GLN A 52 -77.61 14.19 35.67
CA GLN A 52 -78.91 13.85 36.27
C GLN A 52 -79.56 12.54 35.76
N PHE A 53 -78.92 11.86 34.81
CA PHE A 53 -79.37 10.69 34.07
C PHE A 53 -78.85 9.35 34.61
N VAL A 54 -77.91 9.35 35.57
CA VAL A 54 -77.28 8.16 36.16
C VAL A 54 -77.51 8.11 37.68
N ASP A 55 -77.78 6.94 38.24
CA ASP A 55 -77.89 6.71 39.69
C ASP A 55 -76.50 6.46 40.32
N ALA A 56 -75.84 7.54 40.74
CA ALA A 56 -74.51 7.50 41.34
C ALA A 56 -74.42 6.64 42.63
N ALA A 57 -75.53 6.39 43.33
CA ALA A 57 -75.53 5.61 44.57
C ALA A 57 -75.33 4.11 44.34
N LYS A 58 -75.66 3.60 43.14
CA LYS A 58 -75.64 2.15 42.83
C LYS A 58 -74.38 1.66 42.10
N LYS A 59 -73.47 2.58 41.70
CA LYS A 59 -72.22 2.28 40.96
C LYS A 59 -72.40 1.37 39.73
N ASN A 60 -73.53 1.48 39.02
CA ASN A 60 -73.78 0.72 37.80
C ASN A 60 -74.46 1.61 36.74
N PHE A 61 -74.17 1.38 35.47
CA PHE A 61 -74.62 2.24 34.36
C PHE A 61 -76.08 1.95 33.98
N ALA A 62 -77.02 2.45 34.81
CA ALA A 62 -78.45 2.44 34.52
C ALA A 62 -78.95 3.86 34.24
N LEU A 63 -79.65 4.04 33.11
CA LEU A 63 -80.36 5.28 32.80
C LEU A 63 -81.58 5.45 33.71
N LYS A 64 -81.89 6.68 34.11
CA LYS A 64 -83.19 6.98 34.72
C LYS A 64 -84.34 6.81 33.71
N ALA A 65 -85.48 6.33 34.20
CA ALA A 65 -86.76 6.47 33.52
C ALA A 65 -87.02 7.94 33.14
N GLU A 66 -87.74 8.16 32.04
CA GLU A 66 -87.97 9.48 31.40
C GLU A 66 -86.73 10.17 30.80
N SER A 67 -85.57 9.51 30.70
CA SER A 67 -84.44 10.00 29.89
C SER A 67 -84.78 9.96 28.39
N PRO A 68 -84.62 11.06 27.63
CA PRO A 68 -84.90 11.06 26.19
C PRO A 68 -83.93 10.14 25.42
N ALA A 69 -84.47 9.21 24.64
CA ALA A 69 -83.68 8.37 23.75
C ALA A 69 -83.18 9.17 22.54
N ILE A 70 -81.91 9.01 22.18
CA ILE A 70 -81.36 9.51 20.92
C ILE A 70 -81.57 8.42 19.86
N ASP A 71 -82.49 8.68 18.94
CA ASP A 71 -82.63 7.90 17.71
C ASP A 71 -81.39 8.08 16.82
N ALA A 72 -80.92 6.98 16.24
CA ALA A 72 -79.80 6.92 15.31
C ALA A 72 -80.12 6.10 14.03
N GLY A 73 -81.42 5.92 13.72
CA GLY A 73 -81.87 5.41 12.43
C GLY A 73 -81.72 6.44 11.31
N SER A 74 -80.90 6.13 10.29
CA SER A 74 -80.71 7.04 9.15
C SER A 74 -81.97 7.18 8.29
N ASN A 75 -82.25 8.40 7.84
CA ASN A 75 -83.42 8.75 7.02
C ASN A 75 -83.52 7.93 5.72
N ALA A 76 -84.60 7.16 5.54
CA ALA A 76 -85.28 6.99 4.24
C ALA A 76 -86.58 6.16 4.31
N PHE A 77 -87.71 6.77 4.67
CA PHE A 77 -89.00 6.51 3.98
C PHE A 77 -90.01 7.61 4.33
N ASN A 78 -90.80 8.05 3.35
CA ASN A 78 -91.83 9.06 3.58
C ASN A 78 -93.07 8.78 2.70
N ALA A 79 -94.25 9.16 3.20
CA ALA A 79 -95.57 9.00 2.59
C ALA A 79 -96.04 7.56 2.25
N ARG A 80 -96.82 6.96 3.17
CA ARG A 80 -98.29 7.04 3.04
C ARG A 80 -99.05 6.78 4.33
N THR A 81 -100.22 7.39 4.39
CA THR A 81 -101.23 7.37 5.45
C THR A 81 -101.89 6.00 5.64
N GLY A 82 -102.15 5.60 6.90
CA GLY A 82 -103.26 4.69 7.22
C GLY A 82 -102.95 3.60 8.24
N ASN A 83 -103.58 3.72 9.41
CA ASN A 83 -103.90 2.68 10.40
C ASN A 83 -102.76 1.93 11.11
N ILE A 84 -102.79 2.04 12.45
CA ILE A 84 -102.58 0.97 13.46
C ILE A 84 -101.33 0.07 13.25
N PRO A 85 -100.28 0.23 14.08
CA PRO A 85 -99.28 -0.82 14.26
C PRO A 85 -99.95 -2.11 14.75
N LEU A 86 -99.87 -3.17 13.96
CA LEU A 86 -100.15 -4.54 14.39
C LEU A 86 -98.96 -5.06 15.19
N ASP A 87 -99.21 -5.80 16.26
CA ASP A 87 -98.21 -6.65 16.89
C ASP A 87 -97.86 -7.82 15.95
N GLY A 88 -96.58 -8.20 15.93
CA GLY A 88 -96.04 -9.14 14.93
C GLY A 88 -96.49 -10.60 15.10
N ASP A 89 -97.22 -10.90 16.18
CA ASP A 89 -97.66 -12.23 16.58
C ASP A 89 -99.20 -12.36 16.74
N GLY A 90 -99.93 -11.25 16.71
CA GLY A 90 -101.39 -11.21 16.71
C GLY A 90 -102.08 -11.79 17.95
N ASN A 91 -101.40 -11.88 19.10
CA ASN A 91 -101.97 -12.46 20.33
C ASN A 91 -102.55 -11.44 21.33
N GLY A 92 -102.25 -10.13 21.18
CA GLY A 92 -102.92 -9.06 21.91
C GLY A 92 -102.54 -8.92 23.39
N THR A 93 -101.35 -9.37 23.82
CA THR A 93 -100.86 -9.18 25.20
C THR A 93 -99.56 -8.39 25.30
N ALA A 94 -99.66 -7.06 25.22
CA ALA A 94 -98.51 -6.14 25.28
C ALA A 94 -97.98 -5.90 26.72
N LEU A 95 -97.32 -6.89 27.31
CA LEU A 95 -96.19 -6.60 28.23
C LEU A 95 -94.95 -6.32 27.38
N ILE A 96 -94.16 -5.31 27.74
CA ILE A 96 -92.90 -5.03 27.04
C ILE A 96 -91.84 -6.02 27.53
N ASP A 97 -91.71 -7.12 26.78
CA ASP A 97 -90.54 -7.97 26.83
C ASP A 97 -89.36 -7.24 26.16
N ILE A 98 -88.25 -7.09 26.89
CA ILE A 98 -86.95 -6.73 26.31
C ILE A 98 -86.10 -8.00 26.27
N GLY A 99 -86.70 -9.05 25.70
CA GLY A 99 -86.05 -10.30 25.36
C GLY A 99 -84.96 -10.05 24.32
N ALA A 100 -83.94 -10.90 24.34
CA ALA A 100 -82.87 -10.82 23.36
C ALA A 100 -83.42 -11.03 21.94
N TYR A 101 -82.76 -10.41 20.95
CA TYR A 101 -82.77 -10.96 19.60
C TYR A 101 -81.98 -12.27 19.60
N GLU A 102 -82.58 -13.33 20.14
CA GLU A 102 -82.21 -14.69 19.75
C GLU A 102 -82.67 -14.90 18.31
N ALA A 103 -81.79 -14.51 17.39
CA ALA A 103 -81.72 -15.19 16.09
C ALA A 103 -81.77 -16.71 16.35
N PRO A 104 -82.39 -17.51 15.46
CA PRO A 104 -82.43 -18.96 15.64
C PRO A 104 -81.02 -19.46 15.86
N ARG A 105 -80.74 -19.96 17.08
CA ARG A 105 -79.40 -20.36 17.49
C ARG A 105 -79.04 -21.64 16.75
N ILE A 106 -78.56 -21.47 15.52
CA ILE A 106 -77.63 -22.38 14.91
C ILE A 106 -76.44 -22.37 15.87
N THR A 107 -76.41 -23.32 16.80
CA THR A 107 -75.16 -23.72 17.44
C THR A 107 -74.30 -24.33 16.35
N ILE A 108 -73.63 -23.46 15.59
CA ILE A 108 -72.48 -23.85 14.80
C ILE A 108 -71.46 -24.32 15.83
N THR A 109 -71.37 -25.63 15.98
CA THR A 109 -70.37 -26.31 16.80
C THR A 109 -69.03 -26.26 16.05
N ALA A 110 -68.54 -25.04 15.88
CA ALA A 110 -67.25 -24.72 15.28
C ALA A 110 -66.25 -24.31 16.38
N PRO A 111 -64.96 -24.56 16.18
CA PRO A 111 -63.92 -23.76 16.82
C PRO A 111 -63.97 -22.33 16.27
N GLU A 112 -63.30 -21.40 16.94
CA GLU A 112 -62.95 -20.11 16.33
C GLU A 112 -61.59 -19.68 16.89
N ILE A 113 -60.61 -19.41 16.03
CA ILE A 113 -59.25 -19.04 16.45
C ILE A 113 -59.12 -17.54 16.74
N GLN A 114 -58.19 -17.18 17.63
CA GLN A 114 -57.73 -15.80 17.80
C GLN A 114 -56.26 -15.84 18.24
N VAL A 115 -55.37 -15.10 17.57
CA VAL A 115 -53.93 -15.10 17.89
C VAL A 115 -53.46 -13.72 18.32
N LEU A 116 -52.89 -13.64 19.54
CA LEU A 116 -52.51 -12.38 20.18
C LEU A 116 -51.00 -12.24 20.36
N ASN A 117 -50.48 -11.07 20.00
CA ASN A 117 -49.15 -10.61 20.36
C ASN A 117 -49.24 -9.83 21.68
N GLY A 118 -49.10 -10.54 22.81
CA GLY A 118 -49.37 -9.99 24.14
C GLY A 118 -50.86 -9.74 24.35
N THR A 119 -51.29 -8.48 24.32
CA THR A 119 -52.71 -8.06 24.40
C THR A 119 -53.26 -7.51 23.10
N VAL A 120 -52.45 -7.46 22.03
CA VAL A 120 -52.85 -6.93 20.72
C VAL A 120 -53.25 -8.08 19.81
N ASP A 121 -54.41 -7.97 19.19
CA ASP A 121 -54.92 -8.95 18.25
C ASP A 121 -54.17 -8.90 16.93
N ILE A 122 -53.94 -10.08 16.35
CA ILE A 122 -53.41 -10.24 14.99
C ILE A 122 -54.60 -10.65 14.13
N ALA A 123 -54.81 -9.97 13.01
CA ALA A 123 -55.79 -10.41 12.01
C ALA A 123 -55.14 -11.43 11.06
N ASP A 124 -55.90 -12.41 10.59
CA ASP A 124 -55.42 -13.36 9.58
C ASP A 124 -54.96 -12.64 8.30
N GLY A 125 -53.98 -13.23 7.59
CA GLY A 125 -53.36 -12.66 6.39
C GLY A 125 -52.55 -11.37 6.63
N THR A 126 -52.21 -11.01 7.88
CA THR A 126 -51.55 -9.72 8.17
C THR A 126 -50.13 -9.66 7.61
N THR A 127 -49.95 -8.87 6.55
CA THR A 127 -48.65 -8.63 5.88
C THR A 127 -47.71 -7.67 6.62
N THR A 128 -48.18 -6.98 7.66
CA THR A 128 -47.36 -6.07 8.47
C THR A 128 -46.56 -6.88 9.50
N ALA A 129 -45.26 -7.06 9.25
CA ALA A 129 -44.43 -7.97 10.01
C ALA A 129 -44.30 -7.62 11.50
N ILE A 130 -44.59 -8.59 12.37
CA ILE A 130 -44.34 -8.50 13.81
C ILE A 130 -42.84 -8.66 14.05
N ASN A 131 -42.16 -7.53 14.23
CA ASN A 131 -40.71 -7.48 14.39
C ASN A 131 -40.26 -7.98 15.77
N PHE A 132 -39.30 -8.89 15.80
CA PHE A 132 -38.60 -9.43 16.97
C PHE A 132 -37.55 -8.45 17.50
N GLY A 133 -37.05 -7.55 16.65
CA GLY A 133 -36.02 -6.56 16.93
C GLY A 133 -34.65 -6.92 16.37
N ASP A 134 -33.67 -6.12 16.77
CA ASP A 134 -32.26 -6.30 16.42
C ASP A 134 -31.53 -7.00 17.56
N THR A 135 -30.64 -7.94 17.23
CA THR A 135 -29.72 -8.59 18.17
C THR A 135 -28.37 -8.85 17.51
N THR A 136 -27.38 -9.34 18.24
CA THR A 136 -26.11 -9.84 17.70
C THR A 136 -26.10 -11.37 17.63
N VAL A 137 -25.18 -11.94 16.86
CA VAL A 137 -24.92 -13.38 16.85
C VAL A 137 -24.75 -13.93 18.29
N GLY A 138 -25.34 -15.10 18.55
CA GLY A 138 -25.25 -15.82 19.83
C GLY A 138 -26.20 -15.33 20.94
N ASN A 139 -26.85 -14.18 20.80
CA ASN A 139 -27.86 -13.70 21.74
C ASN A 139 -29.27 -14.21 21.40
N THR A 140 -30.14 -14.42 22.38
CA THR A 140 -31.48 -14.99 22.17
C THR A 140 -32.56 -13.92 22.01
N LEU A 141 -33.34 -13.96 20.91
CA LEU A 141 -34.59 -13.20 20.74
C LEU A 141 -35.78 -14.14 20.60
N THR A 142 -36.86 -13.87 21.34
CA THR A 142 -38.08 -14.69 21.34
C THR A 142 -39.34 -13.84 21.40
N LYS A 143 -40.46 -14.39 20.91
CA LYS A 143 -41.81 -13.87 21.11
C LYS A 143 -42.76 -15.00 21.45
N THR A 144 -43.71 -14.73 22.35
CA THR A 144 -44.81 -15.65 22.68
C THR A 144 -46.11 -15.10 22.14
N PHE A 145 -46.82 -15.93 21.38
CA PHE A 145 -48.14 -15.66 20.84
C PHE A 145 -49.17 -16.48 21.62
N THR A 146 -50.27 -15.86 22.03
CA THR A 146 -51.37 -16.54 22.71
C THR A 146 -52.42 -16.92 21.70
N ILE A 147 -52.68 -18.23 21.54
CA ILE A 147 -53.75 -18.76 20.69
C ILE A 147 -54.94 -19.04 21.59
N LYS A 148 -56.06 -18.34 21.37
CA LYS A 148 -57.34 -18.67 21.99
C LYS A 148 -58.19 -19.51 21.04
N ASN A 149 -59.15 -20.20 21.63
CA ASN A 149 -60.32 -20.71 20.95
C ASN A 149 -61.56 -20.00 21.54
N THR A 150 -62.10 -19.02 20.82
CA THR A 150 -63.31 -18.27 21.19
C THR A 150 -64.60 -19.01 20.82
N GLY A 151 -64.49 -20.03 19.96
CA GLY A 151 -65.60 -20.87 19.50
C GLY A 151 -66.13 -21.85 20.54
N THR A 152 -67.12 -22.65 20.11
CA THR A 152 -67.88 -23.57 20.97
C THR A 152 -67.43 -25.03 20.89
N SER A 153 -66.54 -25.37 19.95
CA SER A 153 -65.96 -26.70 19.76
C SER A 153 -64.44 -26.66 19.77
N ALA A 154 -63.78 -27.82 19.88
CA ALA A 154 -62.32 -27.89 20.04
C ALA A 154 -61.58 -27.48 18.75
N LEU A 155 -60.68 -26.50 18.89
CA LEU A 155 -59.75 -26.05 17.85
C LEU A 155 -58.56 -27.02 17.82
N SER A 156 -58.41 -27.82 16.78
CA SER A 156 -57.22 -28.62 16.52
C SER A 156 -56.16 -27.79 15.79
N LEU A 157 -54.90 -27.92 16.17
CA LEU A 157 -53.77 -27.20 15.59
C LEU A 157 -52.75 -28.19 15.01
N SER A 158 -52.18 -27.86 13.85
CA SER A 158 -51.28 -28.74 13.10
C SER A 158 -50.34 -27.96 12.19
N ASN A 159 -49.30 -28.62 11.67
CA ASN A 159 -48.48 -28.14 10.55
C ASN A 159 -48.02 -26.66 10.66
N LEU A 160 -47.58 -26.22 11.86
CA LEU A 160 -47.00 -24.89 12.02
C LEU A 160 -45.78 -24.73 11.11
N LYS A 161 -45.87 -23.84 10.14
CA LYS A 161 -44.78 -23.45 9.26
C LYS A 161 -44.21 -22.11 9.74
N LEU A 162 -42.90 -22.07 9.91
CA LEU A 162 -42.13 -20.86 10.18
C LEU A 162 -41.30 -20.48 8.95
N PRO A 163 -41.00 -19.18 8.75
CA PRO A 163 -40.07 -18.73 7.71
C PRO A 163 -38.62 -18.98 8.12
N ASP A 164 -37.72 -18.97 7.13
CA ASP A 164 -36.29 -19.21 7.36
C ASP A 164 -35.70 -18.22 8.37
N GLY A 165 -34.84 -18.74 9.25
CA GLY A 165 -34.28 -17.98 10.37
C GLY A 165 -35.13 -17.97 11.65
N PHE A 166 -36.27 -18.66 11.69
CA PHE A 166 -37.09 -18.80 12.91
C PHE A 166 -37.23 -20.27 13.34
N SER A 167 -37.55 -20.50 14.62
CA SER A 167 -37.81 -21.84 15.17
C SER A 167 -38.84 -21.83 16.30
N LEU A 168 -39.55 -22.95 16.50
CA LEU A 168 -40.49 -23.12 17.61
C LEU A 168 -39.73 -23.56 18.87
N ILE A 169 -40.00 -22.91 20.00
CA ILE A 169 -39.55 -23.33 21.31
C ILE A 169 -40.59 -24.27 21.92
N GLY A 170 -40.19 -25.52 22.15
CA GLY A 170 -41.07 -26.57 22.67
C GLY A 170 -41.86 -27.25 21.56
N THR A 171 -43.07 -27.74 21.89
CA THR A 171 -43.94 -28.49 20.98
C THR A 171 -45.21 -27.73 20.67
N LEU A 172 -45.71 -27.83 19.44
CA LEU A 172 -47.01 -27.29 19.06
C LEU A 172 -48.12 -27.99 19.87
N PRO A 173 -48.99 -27.26 20.61
CA PRO A 173 -50.17 -27.85 21.23
C PRO A 173 -51.09 -28.43 20.16
N THR A 174 -51.60 -29.65 20.33
CA THR A 174 -52.43 -30.32 19.31
C THR A 174 -53.88 -29.87 19.28
N SER A 175 -54.40 -29.30 20.38
CA SER A 175 -55.71 -28.67 20.42
C SER A 175 -55.87 -27.65 21.54
N VAL A 176 -56.90 -26.80 21.41
CA VAL A 176 -57.36 -25.82 22.39
C VAL A 176 -58.86 -26.06 22.62
N ALA A 177 -59.26 -26.31 23.86
CA ALA A 177 -60.66 -26.50 24.22
C ALA A 177 -61.49 -25.22 23.97
N ALA A 178 -62.80 -25.37 23.78
CA ALA A 178 -63.71 -24.24 23.60
C ALA A 178 -63.60 -23.25 24.78
N ASN A 179 -63.54 -21.95 24.49
CA ASN A 179 -63.32 -20.87 25.46
C ASN A 179 -61.98 -20.95 26.24
N ALA A 180 -61.00 -21.72 25.78
CA ALA A 180 -59.67 -21.85 26.40
C ALA A 180 -58.57 -21.14 25.58
N SER A 181 -57.34 -21.16 26.10
CA SER A 181 -56.17 -20.58 25.44
C SER A 181 -54.91 -21.40 25.70
N THR A 182 -53.97 -21.32 24.76
CA THR A 182 -52.62 -21.87 24.84
C THR A 182 -51.61 -20.86 24.31
N THR A 183 -50.32 -21.16 24.36
CA THR A 183 -49.27 -20.30 23.79
C THR A 183 -48.31 -21.08 22.91
N ILE A 184 -47.76 -20.39 21.90
CA ILE A 184 -46.56 -20.83 21.17
C ILE A 184 -45.46 -19.78 21.36
N SER A 185 -44.23 -20.23 21.56
CA SER A 185 -43.06 -19.34 21.67
C SER A 185 -42.15 -19.58 20.48
N VAL A 186 -41.86 -18.53 19.72
CA VAL A 186 -40.99 -18.58 18.53
C VAL A 186 -39.68 -17.88 18.88
N ALA A 187 -38.56 -18.42 18.39
CA ALA A 187 -37.23 -17.82 18.45
C ALA A 187 -36.80 -17.30 17.07
N LEU A 188 -35.98 -16.25 17.07
CA LEU A 188 -35.10 -15.91 15.95
C LEU A 188 -33.80 -16.73 16.11
N ASN A 189 -33.33 -17.36 15.03
CA ASN A 189 -32.13 -18.19 15.02
C ASN A 189 -30.89 -17.31 14.82
N THR A 190 -30.08 -17.12 15.85
CA THR A 190 -29.02 -16.10 15.89
C THR A 190 -27.60 -16.64 15.67
N THR A 191 -27.47 -17.79 15.02
CA THR A 191 -26.17 -18.38 14.67
C THR A 191 -25.45 -17.66 13.54
N THR A 192 -26.20 -16.91 12.72
CA THR A 192 -25.72 -16.32 11.46
C THR A 192 -26.20 -14.86 11.37
N PRO A 193 -25.38 -13.89 10.96
CA PRO A 193 -25.85 -12.53 10.66
C PRO A 193 -26.82 -12.54 9.47
N GLY A 194 -27.87 -11.71 9.54
CA GLY A 194 -28.87 -11.62 8.49
C GLY A 194 -30.08 -10.76 8.87
N THR A 195 -30.89 -10.42 7.86
CA THR A 195 -32.26 -9.90 8.05
C THR A 195 -33.22 -11.01 7.65
N TYR A 196 -34.08 -11.42 8.57
CA TYR A 196 -35.00 -12.55 8.41
C TYR A 196 -36.44 -12.07 8.41
N SER A 197 -37.26 -12.58 7.49
CA SER A 197 -38.67 -12.20 7.37
C SER A 197 -39.47 -13.20 6.54
N GLY A 198 -40.73 -13.41 6.90
CA GLY A 198 -41.69 -14.19 6.11
C GLY A 198 -42.98 -14.42 6.89
N SER A 199 -43.88 -15.25 6.36
CA SER A 199 -45.12 -15.59 7.08
C SER A 199 -44.92 -16.79 8.01
N LEU A 200 -45.44 -16.68 9.23
CA LEU A 200 -45.77 -17.78 10.12
C LEU A 200 -47.19 -18.24 9.76
N SER A 201 -47.38 -19.53 9.49
CA SER A 201 -48.67 -20.09 9.05
C SER A 201 -49.02 -21.35 9.84
N LEU A 202 -50.27 -21.46 10.29
CA LEU A 202 -50.75 -22.47 11.24
C LEU A 202 -52.06 -23.12 10.77
N ASN A 203 -51.97 -24.34 10.23
CA ASN A 203 -53.14 -25.13 9.86
C ASN A 203 -53.98 -25.49 11.08
N ASN A 204 -55.28 -25.22 11.01
CA ASN A 204 -56.24 -25.51 12.07
C ASN A 204 -57.56 -26.05 11.47
N ASN A 205 -58.60 -26.25 12.28
CA ASN A 205 -59.94 -26.69 11.83
C ASN A 205 -61.03 -25.62 11.94
N ASP A 206 -60.64 -24.36 12.03
CA ASP A 206 -61.51 -23.24 11.67
C ASP A 206 -61.84 -23.29 10.17
N SER A 207 -63.00 -22.76 9.78
CA SER A 207 -63.50 -22.85 8.39
C SER A 207 -62.99 -21.74 7.48
N ASP A 208 -62.70 -20.58 8.03
CA ASP A 208 -62.42 -19.35 7.28
C ASP A 208 -61.03 -18.75 7.60
N GLU A 209 -60.45 -19.05 8.77
CA GLU A 209 -59.07 -18.68 9.14
C GLU A 209 -58.12 -19.90 9.19
N SER A 210 -58.19 -20.79 8.19
CA SER A 210 -57.29 -21.96 8.09
C SER A 210 -56.58 -22.07 6.73
N PRO A 211 -55.23 -22.01 6.68
CA PRO A 211 -54.31 -21.81 7.81
C PRO A 211 -54.26 -20.34 8.26
N PHE A 212 -54.26 -20.10 9.57
CA PHE A 212 -54.07 -18.76 10.14
C PHE A 212 -52.62 -18.31 9.92
N ASP A 213 -52.42 -17.11 9.37
CA ASP A 213 -51.17 -16.69 8.75
C ASP A 213 -50.84 -15.20 9.04
N PHE A 214 -49.59 -14.90 9.39
CA PHE A 214 -49.12 -13.52 9.61
C PHE A 214 -47.61 -13.36 9.46
N ALA A 215 -47.20 -12.18 8.99
CA ALA A 215 -45.79 -11.85 8.80
C ALA A 215 -45.03 -11.65 10.13
N ILE A 216 -43.79 -12.15 10.17
CA ILE A 216 -42.80 -11.91 11.25
C ILE A 216 -41.45 -11.48 10.66
N SER A 217 -40.65 -10.75 11.44
CA SER A 217 -39.30 -10.30 11.02
C SER A 217 -38.33 -10.13 12.19
N GLY A 218 -37.03 -10.05 11.90
CA GLY A 218 -35.97 -9.78 12.88
C GLY A 218 -34.59 -9.62 12.24
N VAL A 219 -33.63 -9.03 12.96
CA VAL A 219 -32.28 -8.77 12.45
C VAL A 219 -31.22 -9.33 13.40
N VAL A 220 -30.27 -10.10 12.84
CA VAL A 220 -29.08 -10.59 13.54
C VAL A 220 -27.86 -9.86 12.97
N LYS A 221 -27.18 -9.09 13.80
CA LYS A 221 -25.96 -8.35 13.47
C LYS A 221 -24.72 -9.21 13.76
N PRO A 222 -23.59 -8.99 13.07
CA PRO A 222 -22.31 -9.58 13.44
C PRO A 222 -21.95 -9.35 14.91
N ALA A 223 -21.12 -10.23 15.46
CA ALA A 223 -20.47 -9.95 16.75
C ALA A 223 -19.49 -8.78 16.59
N PRO A 224 -19.33 -7.87 17.58
CA PRO A 224 -18.38 -6.78 17.47
C PRO A 224 -16.93 -7.29 17.42
N ALA A 225 -16.26 -7.05 16.30
CA ALA A 225 -14.83 -7.32 16.08
C ALA A 225 -14.04 -6.00 16.04
N PRO A 226 -12.76 -5.96 16.47
CA PRO A 226 -11.85 -4.89 16.05
C PRO A 226 -11.59 -5.01 14.54
N GLU A 227 -11.01 -3.98 13.94
CA GLU A 227 -10.36 -4.08 12.62
C GLU A 227 -9.23 -3.07 12.59
N ILE A 228 -7.99 -3.47 12.28
CA ILE A 228 -6.83 -2.57 12.21
C ILE A 228 -6.71 -1.90 10.82
N GLN A 229 -6.09 -0.73 10.78
CA GLN A 229 -5.57 -0.13 9.55
C GLN A 229 -4.35 0.72 9.91
N VAL A 230 -3.23 0.57 9.21
CA VAL A 230 -1.98 1.30 9.50
C VAL A 230 -1.60 2.19 8.33
N LEU A 231 -1.47 3.51 8.56
CA LEU A 231 -1.16 4.50 7.52
C LEU A 231 0.23 5.08 7.64
N ASN A 232 0.92 5.19 6.50
CA ASN A 232 2.11 6.04 6.31
C ASN A 232 1.63 7.41 5.77
N GLY A 233 1.35 8.35 6.68
CA GLY A 233 0.70 9.62 6.33
C GLY A 233 -0.76 9.40 5.91
N THR A 234 -1.04 9.53 4.61
CA THR A 234 -2.36 9.26 4.01
C THR A 234 -2.39 7.97 3.17
N VAL A 235 -1.25 7.29 3.01
CA VAL A 235 -1.14 6.06 2.22
C VAL A 235 -1.36 4.87 3.13
N ASP A 236 -2.21 3.95 2.69
CA ASP A 236 -2.51 2.71 3.40
C ASP A 236 -1.36 1.71 3.28
N ILE A 237 -1.08 0.96 4.34
CA ILE A 237 -0.10 -0.12 4.37
C ILE A 237 -0.90 -1.42 4.37
N ALA A 238 -0.64 -2.30 3.41
CA ALA A 238 -1.20 -3.66 3.44
C ALA A 238 -0.37 -4.54 4.38
N ASP A 239 -1.03 -5.39 5.16
CA ASP A 239 -0.36 -6.40 6.00
C ASP A 239 0.53 -7.34 5.15
N GLY A 240 1.62 -7.83 5.76
CA GLY A 240 2.63 -8.67 5.10
C GLY A 240 3.44 -7.99 4.00
N THR A 241 3.37 -6.66 3.82
CA THR A 241 4.02 -6.01 2.67
C THR A 241 5.55 -6.01 2.76
N THR A 242 6.17 -6.60 1.74
CA THR A 242 7.64 -6.72 1.60
C THR A 242 8.29 -5.49 0.99
N THR A 243 7.51 -4.54 0.45
CA THR A 243 8.04 -3.30 -0.13
C THR A 243 8.37 -2.32 0.97
N ALA A 244 9.66 -2.19 1.30
CA ALA A 244 10.12 -1.47 2.48
C ALA A 244 9.77 0.02 2.47
N ILE A 245 9.12 0.50 3.53
CA ILE A 245 8.89 1.93 3.76
C ILE A 245 10.21 2.57 4.18
N ASN A 246 10.90 3.18 3.22
CA ASN A 246 12.20 3.80 3.43
C ASN A 246 12.08 5.09 4.26
N PHE A 247 12.88 5.19 5.31
CA PHE A 247 13.06 6.36 6.18
C PHE A 247 13.89 7.45 5.51
N GLY A 248 14.70 7.08 4.52
CA GLY A 248 15.66 7.93 3.82
C GLY A 248 17.08 7.78 4.35
N ASP A 249 17.96 8.62 3.81
CA ASP A 249 19.37 8.68 4.18
C ASP A 249 19.59 9.76 5.25
N THR A 250 20.48 9.50 6.20
CA THR A 250 20.92 10.48 7.21
C THR A 250 22.39 10.26 7.57
N THR A 251 23.01 11.19 8.30
CA THR A 251 24.36 11.02 8.86
C THR A 251 24.33 10.59 10.32
N VAL A 252 25.40 9.94 10.78
CA VAL A 252 25.60 9.59 12.20
C VAL A 252 25.32 10.77 13.12
N GLY A 253 24.50 10.54 14.16
CA GLY A 253 24.14 11.52 15.19
C GLY A 253 22.92 12.42 14.89
N ASN A 254 22.36 12.40 13.68
CA ASN A 254 21.07 13.04 13.37
C ASN A 254 19.90 12.11 13.73
N THR A 255 18.66 12.60 13.76
CA THR A 255 17.47 11.75 14.00
C THR A 255 16.57 11.68 12.76
N LEU A 256 16.30 10.46 12.26
CA LEU A 256 15.19 10.20 11.34
C LEU A 256 14.07 9.48 12.08
N THR A 257 12.84 10.00 11.97
CA THR A 257 11.63 9.44 12.59
C THR A 257 10.51 9.41 11.58
N LYS A 258 9.73 8.32 11.54
CA LYS A 258 8.44 8.23 10.85
C LYS A 258 7.32 7.97 11.84
N THR A 259 6.17 8.59 11.62
CA THR A 259 4.95 8.37 12.39
C THR A 259 3.95 7.59 11.56
N PHE A 260 3.51 6.45 12.08
CA PHE A 260 2.46 5.62 11.50
C PHE A 260 1.16 5.85 12.27
N THR A 261 0.05 6.04 11.57
CA THR A 261 -1.28 6.18 12.19
C THR A 261 -1.95 4.82 12.25
N ILE A 262 -2.24 4.33 13.44
CA ILE A 262 -3.00 3.10 13.65
C ILE A 262 -4.46 3.50 13.89
N LYS A 263 -5.37 3.09 13.01
CA LYS A 263 -6.81 3.20 13.22
C LYS A 263 -7.36 1.87 13.73
N ASN A 264 -8.54 1.97 14.34
CA ASN A 264 -9.44 0.85 14.51
C ASN A 264 -10.73 1.14 13.72
N THR A 265 -10.86 0.55 12.54
CA THR A 265 -12.02 0.63 11.64
C THR A 265 -13.19 -0.25 12.12
N GLY A 266 -12.92 -1.17 13.05
CA GLY A 266 -13.89 -2.11 13.58
C GLY A 266 -14.89 -1.53 14.60
N THR A 267 -15.68 -2.44 15.17
CA THR A 267 -16.80 -2.18 16.07
C THR A 267 -16.54 -2.57 17.54
N SER A 268 -15.45 -3.27 17.81
CA SER A 268 -14.91 -3.56 19.15
C SER A 268 -13.58 -2.83 19.39
N ALA A 269 -13.00 -2.96 20.58
CA ALA A 269 -11.72 -2.33 20.92
C ALA A 269 -10.53 -3.16 20.38
N LEU A 270 -9.72 -2.52 19.54
CA LEU A 270 -8.42 -3.03 19.11
C LEU A 270 -7.44 -2.92 20.29
N SER A 271 -6.77 -4.00 20.62
CA SER A 271 -5.73 -4.10 21.66
C SER A 271 -4.39 -4.29 20.99
N LEU A 272 -3.34 -3.64 21.48
CA LEU A 272 -2.01 -3.60 20.86
C LEU A 272 -0.93 -4.05 21.86
N SER A 273 0.04 -4.83 21.39
CA SER A 273 1.07 -5.46 22.22
C SER A 273 2.33 -5.82 21.43
N ASN A 274 3.42 -6.16 22.13
CA ASN A 274 4.61 -6.84 21.60
C ASN A 274 5.19 -6.27 20.28
N LEU A 275 5.18 -4.94 20.09
CA LEU A 275 5.80 -4.31 18.93
C LEU A 275 7.27 -4.75 18.80
N LYS A 276 7.57 -5.47 17.73
CA LYS A 276 8.92 -5.88 17.34
C LYS A 276 9.40 -4.97 16.21
N LEU A 277 10.64 -4.50 16.34
CA LEU A 277 11.34 -3.72 15.32
C LEU A 277 12.58 -4.49 14.85
N PRO A 278 13.03 -4.27 13.60
CA PRO A 278 14.28 -4.82 13.10
C PRO A 278 15.49 -4.04 13.65
N ASP A 279 16.68 -4.64 13.53
CA ASP A 279 17.93 -4.03 14.00
C ASP A 279 18.16 -2.66 13.34
N GLY A 280 18.67 -1.72 14.14
CA GLY A 280 18.84 -0.33 13.73
C GLY A 280 17.61 0.56 13.91
N PHE A 281 16.46 0.06 14.41
CA PHE A 281 15.27 0.87 14.69
C PHE A 281 14.89 0.90 16.18
N SER A 282 14.12 1.90 16.59
CA SER A 282 13.57 2.01 17.96
C SER A 282 12.21 2.71 17.99
N LEU A 283 11.40 2.43 19.02
CA LEU A 283 10.13 3.14 19.26
C LEU A 283 10.40 4.47 19.98
N VAL A 284 9.86 5.55 19.44
CA VAL A 284 9.89 6.88 20.07
C VAL A 284 8.66 7.02 20.98
N GLY A 285 8.89 6.91 22.28
CA GLY A 285 7.84 6.97 23.31
C GLY A 285 7.35 5.59 23.73
N THR A 286 6.04 5.44 23.95
CA THR A 286 5.41 4.21 24.47
C THR A 286 4.35 3.69 23.52
N LEU A 287 4.26 2.36 23.36
CA LEU A 287 3.22 1.72 22.57
C LEU A 287 1.84 1.97 23.23
N PRO A 288 0.84 2.53 22.51
CA PRO A 288 -0.54 2.59 23.00
C PRO A 288 -1.07 1.17 23.21
N THR A 289 -1.78 0.91 24.30
CA THR A 289 -2.27 -0.45 24.63
C THR A 289 -3.60 -0.81 23.97
N SER A 290 -4.40 0.18 23.55
CA SER A 290 -5.64 -0.05 22.81
C SER A 290 -6.08 1.17 21.99
N VAL A 291 -6.97 0.93 21.03
CA VAL A 291 -7.65 1.92 20.20
C VAL A 291 -9.15 1.60 20.22
N ALA A 292 -9.98 2.56 20.64
CA ALA A 292 -11.43 2.38 20.65
C ALA A 292 -12.00 2.19 19.23
N ALA A 293 -13.16 1.55 19.12
CA ALA A 293 -13.86 1.38 17.84
C ALA A 293 -14.05 2.73 17.13
N ASN A 294 -13.74 2.78 15.83
CA ASN A 294 -13.78 3.99 15.00
C ASN A 294 -12.82 5.13 15.44
N ALA A 295 -11.81 4.84 16.27
CA ALA A 295 -10.81 5.80 16.71
C ALA A 295 -9.43 5.57 16.05
N SER A 296 -8.45 6.42 16.36
CA SER A 296 -7.07 6.28 15.90
C SER A 296 -6.07 6.71 16.97
N THR A 297 -4.83 6.23 16.81
CA THR A 297 -3.64 6.60 17.58
C THR A 297 -2.43 6.62 16.65
N THR A 298 -1.24 6.96 17.17
CA THR A 298 0.00 6.94 16.40
C THR A 298 1.12 6.21 17.12
N ILE A 299 1.99 5.56 16.36
CA ILE A 299 3.33 5.15 16.80
C ILE A 299 4.37 5.93 16.00
N SER A 300 5.44 6.36 16.66
CA SER A 300 6.59 6.98 16.00
C SER A 300 7.79 6.06 16.15
N VAL A 301 8.41 5.68 15.03
CA VAL A 301 9.61 4.83 14.98
C VAL A 301 10.78 5.68 14.51
N ALA A 302 11.95 5.49 15.10
CA ALA A 302 13.19 6.15 14.71
C ALA A 302 14.21 5.16 14.13
N LEU A 303 15.06 5.66 13.24
CA LEU A 303 16.29 5.01 12.80
C LEU A 303 17.42 5.39 13.78
N ASN A 304 18.13 4.39 14.31
CA ASN A 304 19.20 4.55 15.30
C ASN A 304 20.51 4.91 14.61
N THR A 305 20.94 6.17 14.70
CA THR A 305 22.04 6.73 13.91
C THR A 305 23.40 6.72 14.61
N THR A 306 23.62 5.86 15.59
CA THR A 306 24.91 5.77 16.31
C THR A 306 26.02 5.16 15.46
N THR A 307 25.66 4.36 14.46
CA THR A 307 26.56 3.52 13.68
C THR A 307 26.22 3.67 12.20
N PRO A 308 27.21 3.81 11.29
CA PRO A 308 26.93 3.75 9.86
C PRO A 308 26.42 2.37 9.42
N GLY A 309 25.52 2.34 8.44
CA GLY A 309 24.99 1.11 7.87
C GLY A 309 23.68 1.29 7.11
N THR A 310 23.32 0.29 6.31
CA THR A 310 21.98 0.13 5.73
C THR A 310 21.19 -0.80 6.62
N TYR A 311 20.02 -0.36 7.08
CA TYR A 311 19.15 -1.10 8.00
C TYR A 311 17.83 -1.44 7.33
N SER A 312 17.35 -2.66 7.49
CA SER A 312 16.08 -3.12 6.93
C SER A 312 15.51 -4.35 7.68
N GLY A 313 14.20 -4.54 7.58
CA GLY A 313 13.50 -5.72 8.09
C GLY A 313 12.02 -5.44 8.33
N SER A 314 11.30 -6.41 8.90
CA SER A 314 9.88 -6.23 9.25
C SER A 314 9.70 -5.58 10.62
N LEU A 315 8.83 -4.56 10.68
CA LEU A 315 8.14 -4.10 11.87
C LEU A 315 6.89 -4.97 12.05
N SER A 316 6.70 -5.56 13.23
CA SER A 316 5.58 -6.47 13.50
C SER A 316 4.87 -6.13 14.81
N LEU A 317 3.54 -6.05 14.80
CA LEU A 317 2.70 -5.55 15.89
C LEU A 317 1.56 -6.54 16.22
N ASN A 318 1.73 -7.30 17.30
CA ASN A 318 0.69 -8.17 17.83
C ASN A 318 -0.54 -7.37 18.28
N ASN A 319 -1.70 -7.75 17.79
CA ASN A 319 -2.97 -7.13 18.14
C ASN A 319 -4.07 -8.20 18.39
N ASN A 320 -5.34 -7.81 18.57
CA ASN A 320 -6.47 -8.73 18.77
C ASN A 320 -7.44 -8.80 17.57
N ASP A 321 -7.02 -8.31 16.41
CA ASP A 321 -7.65 -8.64 15.13
C ASP A 321 -7.44 -10.14 14.82
N SER A 322 -8.35 -10.72 14.03
CA SER A 322 -8.36 -12.17 13.77
C SER A 322 -7.48 -12.60 12.59
N ASP A 323 -7.34 -11.72 11.61
CA ASP A 323 -6.75 -12.04 10.30
C ASP A 323 -5.50 -11.19 9.99
N GLU A 324 -5.34 -10.02 10.61
CA GLU A 324 -4.13 -9.17 10.53
C GLU A 324 -3.37 -9.12 11.88
N SER A 325 -3.16 -10.27 12.53
CA SER A 325 -2.40 -10.35 13.80
C SER A 325 -1.30 -11.43 13.79
N PRO A 326 -0.01 -11.05 13.95
CA PRO A 326 0.49 -9.69 14.07
C PRO A 326 0.44 -8.93 12.73
N PHE A 327 0.09 -7.65 12.77
CA PHE A 327 0.19 -6.78 11.60
C PHE A 327 1.68 -6.47 11.34
N ASP A 328 2.20 -6.76 10.14
CA ASP A 328 3.62 -6.64 9.83
C ASP A 328 3.93 -6.02 8.45
N PHE A 329 5.03 -5.26 8.39
CA PHE A 329 5.46 -4.59 7.14
C PHE A 329 6.95 -4.26 7.16
N ALA A 330 7.56 -4.29 5.96
CA ALA A 330 8.97 -3.95 5.79
C ALA A 330 9.24 -2.45 5.99
N ILE A 331 10.33 -2.13 6.68
CA ILE A 331 10.91 -0.79 6.81
C ILE A 331 12.40 -0.81 6.46
N SER A 332 12.94 0.33 6.03
CA SER A 332 14.37 0.48 5.73
C SER A 332 14.90 1.91 5.95
N GLY A 333 16.22 2.08 5.99
CA GLY A 333 16.87 3.39 6.07
C GLY A 333 18.40 3.28 6.04
N VAL A 334 19.09 4.38 5.74
CA VAL A 334 20.57 4.40 5.60
C VAL A 334 21.17 5.43 6.54
N VAL A 335 22.13 5.01 7.36
CA VAL A 335 22.98 5.87 8.17
C VAL A 335 24.35 5.96 7.51
N LYS A 336 24.67 7.10 6.93
CA LYS A 336 25.99 7.42 6.39
C LYS A 336 26.91 7.90 7.51
N PRO A 337 28.24 7.70 7.41
CA PRO A 337 29.17 8.32 8.33
C PRO A 337 29.09 9.85 8.27
N LYS A 338 29.63 10.52 9.30
CA LYS A 338 29.70 11.99 9.33
C LYS A 338 30.99 12.48 8.65
N THR A 339 30.88 13.37 7.67
CA THR A 339 32.03 14.08 7.10
C THR A 339 32.85 14.78 8.18
N GLN A 340 34.15 14.51 8.19
CA GLN A 340 35.12 15.17 9.05
C GLN A 340 35.90 16.20 8.21
N VAL A 341 36.16 17.36 8.80
CA VAL A 341 37.19 18.28 8.30
C VAL A 341 38.40 18.09 9.21
N ILE A 342 39.53 17.72 8.61
CA ILE A 342 40.75 17.30 9.28
C ILE A 342 41.87 18.27 8.89
N ASN A 343 42.69 18.59 9.88
CA ASN A 343 43.90 19.38 9.75
C ASN A 343 45.06 18.56 10.31
N GLY A 344 46.20 18.61 9.65
CA GLY A 344 47.46 18.06 10.12
C GLY A 344 48.07 18.85 11.27
N THR A 345 49.34 18.56 11.54
CA THR A 345 50.20 19.30 12.44
C THR A 345 51.18 20.15 11.64
N ALA A 346 52.46 20.21 12.04
CA ALA A 346 53.48 20.95 11.32
C ALA A 346 54.66 20.00 11.04
N GLY A 347 54.54 19.21 9.99
CA GLY A 347 55.54 18.21 9.60
C GLY A 347 54.97 17.27 8.54
N ASN A 348 55.14 15.97 8.77
CA ASN A 348 54.52 14.89 8.02
C ASN A 348 53.45 14.24 8.90
N ASP A 349 52.20 14.23 8.45
CA ASP A 349 51.08 13.62 9.14
C ASP A 349 50.62 12.31 8.45
N THR A 350 49.89 11.47 9.18
CA THR A 350 49.29 10.24 8.64
C THR A 350 47.79 10.24 8.88
N PHE A 351 47.03 10.42 7.81
CA PHE A 351 45.58 10.44 7.81
C PHE A 351 45.06 9.02 7.54
N ILE A 352 44.35 8.43 8.50
CA ILE A 352 43.91 7.02 8.42
C ILE A 352 42.46 6.94 7.96
N THR A 353 42.25 6.68 6.68
CA THR A 353 40.95 6.42 6.07
C THR A 353 40.61 4.94 6.18
N ARG A 354 39.38 4.63 6.59
CA ARG A 354 38.89 3.24 6.69
C ARG A 354 37.75 3.01 5.72
N LEU A 355 37.63 1.78 5.24
CA LEU A 355 36.48 1.34 4.45
C LEU A 355 35.15 1.70 5.16
N ASN A 356 34.25 2.38 4.46
CA ASN A 356 33.01 2.96 4.97
C ASN A 356 33.16 4.03 6.08
N ASN A 357 34.27 4.77 6.15
CA ASN A 357 34.41 5.89 7.11
C ASN A 357 33.72 7.19 6.67
N GLY A 358 33.29 7.31 5.42
CA GLY A 358 32.51 8.42 4.88
C GLY A 358 33.25 9.24 3.84
N ASN A 359 32.99 10.55 3.87
CA ASN A 359 33.65 11.54 3.03
C ASN A 359 34.47 12.46 3.94
N ASP A 360 35.77 12.20 4.09
CA ASP A 360 36.68 13.07 4.85
C ASP A 360 37.21 14.21 3.95
N ILE A 361 37.55 15.34 4.58
CA ILE A 361 38.17 16.50 3.94
C ILE A 361 39.45 16.84 4.70
N ILE A 362 40.61 16.82 4.03
CA ILE A 362 41.91 17.21 4.62
C ILE A 362 42.29 18.56 4.02
N THR A 363 42.58 19.56 4.84
CA THR A 363 42.70 20.95 4.37
C THR A 363 44.12 21.45 4.10
N ASP A 364 45.13 20.66 4.49
CA ASP A 364 46.55 21.05 4.54
C ASP A 364 47.51 19.96 4.01
N PHE A 365 46.99 18.92 3.34
CA PHE A 365 47.73 17.73 2.92
C PHE A 365 48.96 18.02 2.03
N GLY A 366 50.14 17.60 2.49
CA GLY A 366 51.42 17.81 1.85
C GLY A 366 51.81 16.75 0.80
N GLY A 367 52.02 17.19 -0.45
CA GLY A 367 52.35 16.31 -1.58
C GLY A 367 53.84 16.01 -1.74
N VAL A 368 54.15 14.86 -2.36
CA VAL A 368 55.51 14.54 -2.85
C VAL A 368 55.96 15.53 -3.93
N GLY A 369 55.04 15.92 -4.82
CA GLY A 369 55.30 16.84 -5.93
C GLY A 369 55.93 16.16 -7.16
N THR A 370 55.94 16.89 -8.28
CA THR A 370 56.32 16.46 -9.64
C THR A 370 57.79 15.99 -9.85
N ASN A 371 58.57 15.81 -8.78
CA ASN A 371 60.02 15.58 -8.84
C ASN A 371 60.41 14.27 -8.16
N SER A 372 60.97 13.33 -8.93
CA SER A 372 61.40 12.00 -8.47
C SER A 372 62.51 11.98 -7.41
N ASN A 373 63.13 13.13 -7.12
CA ASN A 373 63.96 13.32 -5.93
C ASN A 373 63.65 14.67 -5.23
N PRO A 374 62.60 14.74 -4.41
CA PRO A 374 62.20 15.98 -3.72
C PRO A 374 63.27 16.49 -2.77
N SER A 375 63.30 17.80 -2.53
CA SER A 375 64.22 18.40 -1.56
C SER A 375 63.86 18.01 -0.12
N ALA A 376 64.83 18.02 0.79
CA ALA A 376 64.59 17.74 2.21
C ALA A 376 63.52 18.65 2.85
N ALA A 377 63.32 19.87 2.34
CA ALA A 377 62.29 20.80 2.80
C ALA A 377 60.88 20.49 2.26
N VAL A 378 60.78 19.68 1.20
CA VAL A 378 59.52 19.05 0.75
C VAL A 378 59.31 17.76 1.54
N ILE A 379 60.34 16.90 1.67
CA ILE A 379 60.24 15.62 2.39
C ILE A 379 59.78 15.79 3.84
N ALA A 380 60.15 16.89 4.52
CA ALA A 380 59.68 17.25 5.85
C ALA A 380 58.25 17.85 5.90
N LYS A 381 57.47 17.65 4.82
CA LYS A 381 56.07 18.06 4.61
C LYS A 381 55.32 17.11 3.67
N ILE A 382 55.66 15.82 3.65
CA ILE A 382 54.94 14.81 2.84
C ILE A 382 54.00 14.04 3.75
N ASP A 383 52.71 14.19 3.51
CA ASP A 383 51.67 13.53 4.28
C ASP A 383 51.27 12.20 3.65
N THR A 384 50.85 11.28 4.51
CA THR A 384 50.46 9.92 4.11
C THR A 384 48.96 9.72 4.30
N LEU A 385 48.27 9.36 3.23
CA LEU A 385 46.92 8.84 3.28
C LEU A 385 46.97 7.32 3.40
N GLN A 386 46.72 6.80 4.61
CA GLN A 386 46.72 5.37 4.88
C GLN A 386 45.30 4.81 4.77
N PHE A 387 45.10 3.88 3.85
CA PHE A 387 43.84 3.15 3.70
C PHE A 387 43.86 1.84 4.46
N ILE A 388 42.72 1.48 5.08
CA ILE A 388 42.54 0.21 5.80
C ILE A 388 41.16 -0.38 5.47
N GLY A 389 41.17 -1.62 4.98
CA GLY A 389 39.99 -2.40 4.58
C GLY A 389 40.04 -2.87 3.12
N ALA A 390 39.53 -4.08 2.90
CA ALA A 390 39.56 -4.74 1.60
C ALA A 390 38.87 -3.92 0.49
N GLY A 391 39.44 -3.96 -0.72
CA GLY A 391 39.00 -3.17 -1.88
C GLY A 391 39.76 -1.85 -2.06
N LEU A 392 40.33 -1.29 -1.00
CA LEU A 392 41.14 -0.06 -1.03
C LEU A 392 42.55 -0.33 -1.58
N THR A 393 42.62 -0.60 -2.89
CA THR A 393 43.82 -1.02 -3.62
C THR A 393 44.11 -0.08 -4.81
N ALA A 394 45.37 -0.05 -5.27
CA ALA A 394 45.77 0.80 -6.39
C ALA A 394 44.92 0.57 -7.66
N ARG A 395 44.63 -0.69 -8.04
CA ARG A 395 43.86 -1.02 -9.27
C ARG A 395 42.45 -0.41 -9.27
N ASN A 396 41.82 -0.33 -8.11
CA ASN A 396 40.51 0.28 -7.92
C ASN A 396 40.59 1.76 -7.55
N LEU A 397 41.78 2.35 -7.36
CA LEU A 397 41.91 3.77 -7.04
C LEU A 397 41.34 4.62 -8.19
N GLN A 398 40.55 5.62 -7.83
CA GLN A 398 40.07 6.66 -8.72
C GLN A 398 40.47 8.02 -8.14
N LEU A 399 41.02 8.88 -8.98
CA LEU A 399 41.41 10.24 -8.65
C LEU A 399 40.59 11.20 -9.49
N THR A 400 40.19 12.36 -8.97
CA THR A 400 39.39 13.33 -9.75
C THR A 400 39.72 14.77 -9.33
N GLN A 401 40.19 15.58 -10.26
CA GLN A 401 40.52 16.98 -10.01
C GLN A 401 39.23 17.84 -10.03
N ASN A 402 38.69 18.17 -8.86
CA ASN A 402 37.48 18.96 -8.69
C ASN A 402 37.83 20.42 -8.37
N GLY A 403 38.13 21.18 -9.41
CA GLY A 403 38.62 22.55 -9.30
C GLY A 403 40.00 22.58 -8.62
N THR A 404 40.13 23.27 -7.49
CA THR A 404 41.39 23.29 -6.72
C THR A 404 41.60 22.06 -5.84
N ASN A 405 40.63 21.15 -5.71
CA ASN A 405 40.71 20.01 -4.79
C ASN A 405 40.91 18.70 -5.54
N LEU A 406 41.69 17.77 -4.97
CA LEU A 406 41.78 16.41 -5.47
C LEU A 406 40.82 15.51 -4.67
N GLU A 407 39.93 14.83 -5.37
CA GLU A 407 39.08 13.80 -4.79
C GLU A 407 39.74 12.43 -4.98
N VAL A 408 39.73 11.62 -3.92
CA VAL A 408 40.30 10.28 -3.86
C VAL A 408 39.19 9.30 -3.48
N THR A 409 38.86 8.40 -4.40
CA THR A 409 37.77 7.41 -4.29
C THR A 409 38.25 6.05 -4.77
N PHE A 410 37.41 5.01 -4.66
CA PHE A 410 37.70 3.69 -5.21
C PHE A 410 36.49 3.12 -5.95
N GLU A 411 36.76 2.50 -7.10
CA GLU A 411 35.80 1.78 -7.92
C GLU A 411 35.13 0.64 -7.14
N ASP A 412 33.81 0.53 -7.26
CA ASP A 412 32.92 -0.34 -6.49
C ASP A 412 32.93 -0.16 -4.95
N VAL A 413 33.57 0.90 -4.43
CA VAL A 413 33.62 1.18 -2.99
C VAL A 413 32.75 2.38 -2.59
N ALA A 414 31.55 2.09 -2.07
CA ALA A 414 30.68 3.09 -1.49
C ALA A 414 31.25 3.69 -0.17
N ASN A 415 30.78 4.90 0.17
CA ASN A 415 31.01 5.59 1.45
C ASN A 415 32.49 5.68 1.90
N THR A 416 33.44 5.71 0.97
CA THR A 416 34.87 5.88 1.26
C THR A 416 35.46 6.88 0.26
N LYS A 417 35.51 8.15 0.66
CA LYS A 417 36.04 9.26 -0.13
C LYS A 417 36.92 10.16 0.73
N VAL A 418 38.00 10.66 0.16
CA VAL A 418 38.85 11.69 0.77
C VAL A 418 38.94 12.87 -0.19
N THR A 419 38.81 14.08 0.35
CA THR A 419 38.93 15.33 -0.43
C THR A 419 40.15 16.09 0.08
N LEU A 420 41.19 16.16 -0.74
CA LEU A 420 42.42 16.89 -0.44
C LEU A 420 42.23 18.34 -0.92
N GLN A 421 42.03 19.26 0.02
CA GLN A 421 41.67 20.65 -0.31
C GLN A 421 42.86 21.43 -0.86
N ASN A 422 42.63 22.21 -1.92
CA ASN A 422 43.68 22.99 -2.60
C ASN A 422 44.86 22.13 -3.12
N PHE A 423 44.65 20.83 -3.24
CA PHE A 423 45.61 19.85 -3.73
C PHE A 423 45.38 19.57 -5.21
N LYS A 424 46.47 19.34 -5.95
CA LYS A 424 46.40 18.93 -7.35
C LYS A 424 46.91 17.51 -7.56
N LEU A 425 46.33 16.83 -8.55
CA LEU A 425 46.72 15.51 -9.06
C LEU A 425 48.24 15.35 -9.21
N GLU A 426 48.94 16.28 -9.87
CA GLU A 426 50.39 16.14 -10.14
C GLU A 426 51.31 16.25 -8.90
N ASN A 427 50.75 16.38 -7.70
CA ASN A 427 51.52 16.34 -6.45
C ASN A 427 51.38 15.03 -5.67
N LEU A 428 50.51 14.11 -6.11
CA LEU A 428 50.29 12.81 -5.49
C LEU A 428 51.24 11.77 -6.12
N GLU A 429 52.12 11.15 -5.34
CA GLU A 429 53.09 10.18 -5.88
C GLU A 429 53.57 9.17 -4.82
N ASN A 430 54.14 8.03 -5.23
CA ASN A 430 54.68 6.95 -4.39
C ASN A 430 56.11 6.53 -4.80
N LEU A 431 57.09 7.41 -4.59
CA LEU A 431 58.47 7.22 -5.04
C LEU A 431 59.23 6.09 -4.31
N VAL A 432 59.81 5.19 -5.12
CA VAL A 432 60.79 4.17 -4.68
C VAL A 432 61.96 4.72 -3.85
N ALA A 433 62.60 3.83 -3.09
CA ALA A 433 63.83 4.11 -2.37
C ALA A 433 65.04 4.29 -3.32
N LEU A 434 65.89 5.25 -2.99
CA LEU A 434 67.18 5.53 -3.63
C LEU A 434 68.32 5.33 -2.61
N PRO A 435 69.59 5.17 -3.03
CA PRO A 435 70.73 5.08 -2.11
C PRO A 435 70.91 6.27 -1.15
N THR A 436 70.23 7.40 -1.44
CA THR A 436 70.27 8.65 -0.68
C THR A 436 68.93 9.04 -0.03
N ARG A 437 67.85 8.29 -0.26
CA ARG A 437 66.48 8.65 0.16
C ARG A 437 65.64 7.37 0.39
N PRO A 438 64.97 7.17 1.53
CA PRO A 438 64.04 6.05 1.69
C PRO A 438 62.87 6.15 0.69
N ALA A 439 62.08 5.08 0.56
CA ALA A 439 60.80 5.17 -0.14
C ALA A 439 59.90 6.17 0.60
N ILE A 440 59.18 7.00 -0.15
CA ILE A 440 58.28 8.05 0.35
C ILE A 440 57.06 8.07 -0.55
N GLY A 441 55.89 8.39 -0.01
CA GLY A 441 54.69 8.43 -0.82
C GLY A 441 53.53 9.12 -0.13
N ASN A 442 52.52 9.44 -0.93
CA ASN A 442 51.27 10.02 -0.43
C ASN A 442 50.19 8.97 -0.13
N ILE A 443 50.28 7.74 -0.65
CA ILE A 443 49.30 6.69 -0.36
C ILE A 443 49.99 5.44 0.22
N LEU A 444 49.39 4.87 1.27
CA LEU A 444 49.67 3.53 1.76
C LEU A 444 48.37 2.71 1.72
N PHE A 445 48.30 1.72 0.83
CA PHE A 445 47.09 0.92 0.59
C PHE A 445 46.89 -0.18 1.66
N ASP A 446 45.72 -0.82 1.66
CA ASP A 446 45.39 -1.85 2.66
C ASP A 446 46.42 -3.00 2.66
N GLY A 447 46.80 -3.44 3.86
CA GLY A 447 47.82 -4.48 4.07
C GLY A 447 49.28 -4.07 3.79
N GLN A 448 49.56 -2.85 3.30
CA GLN A 448 50.94 -2.40 3.06
C GLN A 448 51.65 -1.94 4.34
N ALA A 449 52.93 -2.32 4.47
CA ALA A 449 53.79 -1.95 5.60
C ALA A 449 54.89 -0.92 5.25
N ASN A 450 55.10 -0.66 3.95
CA ASN A 450 56.05 0.31 3.41
C ASN A 450 55.45 0.86 2.10
N PHE A 451 55.88 2.06 1.69
CA PHE A 451 55.54 2.57 0.36
C PHE A 451 56.08 1.65 -0.73
N THR A 452 55.21 1.35 -1.69
CA THR A 452 55.58 0.80 -2.98
C THR A 452 55.04 1.67 -4.09
N ASP A 453 55.81 1.73 -5.16
CA ASP A 453 55.46 2.31 -6.45
C ASP A 453 54.37 1.42 -7.06
N ASN A 454 53.14 1.92 -7.07
CA ASN A 454 51.91 1.17 -7.42
C ASN A 454 50.96 1.97 -8.30
N PHE A 455 51.16 3.28 -8.36
CA PHE A 455 50.48 4.19 -9.25
C PHE A 455 51.50 5.27 -9.64
N ASP A 456 51.40 5.74 -10.86
CA ASP A 456 52.22 6.80 -11.43
C ASP A 456 51.29 7.96 -11.87
N VAL A 457 51.74 9.22 -11.79
CA VAL A 457 50.96 10.38 -12.29
C VAL A 457 51.69 11.11 -13.42
N ILE A 458 51.04 11.26 -14.58
CA ILE A 458 51.57 12.08 -15.67
C ILE A 458 51.29 13.56 -15.38
N ASN A 459 52.34 14.33 -15.14
CA ASN A 459 52.28 15.78 -14.92
C ASN A 459 51.62 16.53 -16.10
N ALA A 460 50.89 17.62 -15.83
CA ALA A 460 50.21 18.43 -16.85
C ALA A 460 51.14 19.07 -17.92
N ASP A 461 52.43 19.25 -17.62
CA ASP A 461 53.44 19.73 -18.58
C ASP A 461 54.15 18.59 -19.34
N SER A 462 53.71 17.33 -19.19
CA SER A 462 54.37 16.18 -19.82
C SER A 462 54.07 16.06 -21.32
N THR A 463 55.05 15.53 -22.06
CA THR A 463 54.92 15.18 -23.48
C THR A 463 55.18 13.68 -23.70
N GLN A 464 54.91 12.85 -22.69
CA GLN A 464 55.01 11.40 -22.80
C GLN A 464 53.93 10.84 -23.73
N THR A 465 54.27 9.76 -24.43
CA THR A 465 53.32 8.97 -25.25
C THR A 465 53.24 7.51 -24.79
N SER A 466 53.70 7.23 -23.57
CA SER A 466 53.64 5.92 -22.93
C SER A 466 53.64 6.03 -21.42
N ILE A 467 53.11 5.02 -20.74
CA ILE A 467 53.19 4.88 -19.29
C ILE A 467 54.64 4.62 -18.82
N PHE A 468 54.88 4.73 -17.51
CA PHE A 468 56.22 4.63 -16.91
C PHE A 468 56.66 3.17 -16.67
N ASN A 469 55.76 2.37 -16.09
CA ASN A 469 56.04 1.04 -15.54
C ASN A 469 55.07 -0.01 -16.12
N ARG A 470 55.46 -1.29 -16.07
CA ARG A 470 54.57 -2.42 -16.41
C ARG A 470 53.76 -2.88 -15.21
N ASN A 471 52.48 -3.19 -15.43
CA ASN A 471 51.49 -3.61 -14.43
C ASN A 471 51.29 -2.54 -13.34
N THR A 472 51.33 -1.27 -13.73
CA THR A 472 51.13 -0.10 -12.87
C THR A 472 49.75 0.53 -13.05
N VAL A 473 49.41 1.47 -12.18
CA VAL A 473 48.18 2.28 -12.28
C VAL A 473 48.55 3.70 -12.66
N THR A 474 48.47 4.03 -13.95
CA THR A 474 48.78 5.38 -14.43
C THR A 474 47.55 6.27 -14.38
N PHE A 475 47.69 7.46 -13.82
CA PHE A 475 46.74 8.56 -13.98
C PHE A 475 47.33 9.58 -14.95
N LEU A 476 46.56 9.96 -15.97
CA LEU A 476 46.95 10.98 -16.94
C LEU A 476 46.68 12.39 -16.37
N ASN A 477 46.73 13.43 -17.20
CA ASN A 477 46.40 14.81 -16.84
C ASN A 477 45.16 15.30 -17.59
N ASP A 478 44.58 16.42 -17.16
CA ASP A 478 43.35 17.02 -17.71
C ASP A 478 43.54 17.66 -19.13
N LEU A 479 44.33 17.05 -20.02
CA LEU A 479 44.57 17.46 -21.41
C LEU A 479 44.35 16.28 -22.36
N ASN A 480 44.19 16.53 -23.66
CA ASN A 480 44.17 15.46 -24.67
C ASN A 480 45.51 14.70 -24.72
N ASN A 481 45.55 13.49 -24.18
CA ASN A 481 46.70 12.60 -24.10
C ASN A 481 46.70 11.56 -25.23
N ASN A 482 47.87 11.00 -25.55
CA ASN A 482 48.03 9.91 -26.53
C ASN A 482 49.04 8.91 -25.97
N ILE A 483 48.55 7.91 -25.24
CA ILE A 483 49.35 7.03 -24.38
C ILE A 483 49.23 5.57 -24.83
N VAL A 484 50.39 4.92 -24.91
CA VAL A 484 50.52 3.49 -25.16
C VAL A 484 50.98 2.78 -23.87
N GLY A 485 50.33 1.67 -23.53
CA GLY A 485 50.75 0.73 -22.49
C GLY A 485 51.93 -0.14 -22.93
N PHE A 486 52.08 -1.32 -22.34
CA PHE A 486 53.20 -2.21 -22.65
C PHE A 486 52.77 -3.60 -23.10
N ASP A 487 53.48 -4.14 -24.09
CA ASP A 487 53.35 -5.56 -24.43
C ASP A 487 53.70 -6.48 -23.25
N ASN A 488 52.84 -7.48 -23.06
CA ASN A 488 52.86 -8.50 -22.01
C ASN A 488 52.80 -7.86 -20.61
N SER A 489 51.76 -7.04 -20.39
CA SER A 489 51.53 -6.23 -19.20
C SER A 489 50.03 -6.12 -18.95
N ASN A 490 49.58 -6.23 -17.70
CA ASN A 490 48.19 -5.97 -17.30
C ASN A 490 48.12 -4.57 -16.67
N ASP A 491 48.06 -3.55 -17.51
CA ASP A 491 48.17 -2.14 -17.13
C ASP A 491 46.80 -1.56 -16.74
N VAL A 492 46.81 -0.51 -15.92
CA VAL A 492 45.60 0.27 -15.57
C VAL A 492 45.86 1.72 -15.94
N ILE A 493 45.06 2.28 -16.85
CA ILE A 493 45.27 3.64 -17.38
C ILE A 493 43.99 4.45 -17.21
N ASN A 494 44.12 5.65 -16.64
CA ASN A 494 43.01 6.54 -16.35
C ASN A 494 43.25 7.90 -17.04
N GLY A 495 42.50 8.21 -18.09
CA GLY A 495 42.65 9.44 -18.89
C GLY A 495 42.32 10.73 -18.15
N GLN A 496 41.44 10.66 -17.14
CA GLN A 496 40.98 11.78 -16.30
C GLN A 496 40.10 12.79 -17.04
N GLY A 497 40.60 13.44 -18.09
CA GLY A 497 39.85 14.42 -18.86
C GLY A 497 40.65 15.10 -19.96
N GLY A 498 39.95 15.51 -21.02
CA GLY A 498 40.56 15.72 -22.33
C GLY A 498 39.96 14.71 -23.31
N ASN A 499 40.24 14.84 -24.60
CA ASN A 499 39.89 13.80 -25.58
C ASN A 499 41.13 12.94 -25.83
N ASP A 500 41.15 11.76 -25.22
CA ASP A 500 42.33 10.93 -25.13
C ASP A 500 42.40 9.85 -26.21
N THR A 501 43.60 9.31 -26.40
CA THR A 501 43.83 8.06 -27.13
C THR A 501 44.67 7.14 -26.26
N ILE A 502 44.10 6.00 -25.89
CA ILE A 502 44.71 5.04 -24.97
C ILE A 502 44.77 3.67 -25.64
N ASP A 503 45.97 3.11 -25.71
CA ASP A 503 46.29 1.87 -26.42
C ASP A 503 47.01 0.90 -25.47
N GLY A 504 46.28 -0.04 -24.86
CA GLY A 504 46.74 -0.90 -23.76
C GLY A 504 47.90 -1.83 -24.16
N LYS A 505 47.80 -2.41 -25.37
CA LYS A 505 48.71 -3.38 -26.04
C LYS A 505 48.37 -4.85 -25.82
N SER A 506 48.94 -5.52 -24.83
CA SER A 506 48.78 -6.99 -24.69
C SER A 506 48.97 -7.50 -23.26
N GLY A 507 47.95 -8.17 -22.75
CA GLY A 507 47.71 -8.51 -21.34
C GLY A 507 46.22 -8.31 -21.05
N ASP A 508 45.74 -8.48 -19.82
CA ASP A 508 44.33 -8.13 -19.48
C ASP A 508 44.29 -6.75 -18.80
N ASP A 509 44.02 -5.71 -19.59
CA ASP A 509 44.12 -4.30 -19.21
C ASP A 509 42.83 -3.73 -18.59
N LEU A 510 42.95 -2.56 -17.94
CA LEU A 510 41.82 -1.75 -17.49
C LEU A 510 42.01 -0.29 -17.92
N LEU A 511 41.31 0.09 -18.98
CA LEU A 511 41.38 1.42 -19.58
C LEU A 511 40.12 2.20 -19.21
N ARG A 512 40.30 3.33 -18.53
CA ARG A 512 39.25 4.30 -18.21
C ARG A 512 39.57 5.61 -18.95
N GLY A 513 38.68 6.08 -19.82
CA GLY A 513 38.80 7.38 -20.49
C GLY A 513 38.67 8.52 -19.48
N GLY A 514 37.44 8.98 -19.24
CA GLY A 514 37.14 9.89 -18.14
C GLY A 514 36.18 10.99 -18.54
N ASN A 515 36.70 12.19 -18.85
CA ASN A 515 35.91 13.38 -19.20
C ASN A 515 36.32 13.95 -20.57
N GLY A 516 35.83 13.34 -21.63
CA GLY A 516 35.94 13.86 -23.00
C GLY A 516 35.39 12.86 -24.00
N ASN A 517 35.82 12.97 -25.27
CA ASN A 517 35.47 12.01 -26.30
C ASN A 517 36.69 11.12 -26.58
N ASP A 518 36.76 9.97 -25.92
CA ASP A 518 37.98 9.18 -25.82
C ASP A 518 38.05 8.04 -26.85
N LEU A 519 39.27 7.69 -27.26
CA LEU A 519 39.56 6.56 -28.15
C LEU A 519 40.30 5.47 -27.37
N LEU A 520 39.60 4.39 -27.04
CA LEU A 520 40.12 3.27 -26.28
C LEU A 520 40.38 2.06 -27.20
N ILE A 521 41.60 1.56 -27.15
CA ILE A 521 42.06 0.31 -27.76
C ILE A 521 42.61 -0.54 -26.62
N GLY A 522 41.95 -1.66 -26.28
CA GLY A 522 42.53 -2.65 -25.36
C GLY A 522 43.73 -3.31 -26.03
N GLY A 523 43.46 -4.32 -26.85
CA GLY A 523 44.38 -4.80 -27.88
C GLY A 523 44.35 -6.32 -27.98
N GLN A 524 45.23 -6.97 -27.24
CA GLN A 524 45.31 -8.42 -27.13
C GLN A 524 45.13 -8.86 -25.66
N GLY A 525 43.87 -8.93 -25.24
CA GLY A 525 43.52 -9.19 -23.83
C GLY A 525 42.06 -9.53 -23.60
N ASN A 526 41.67 -9.75 -22.35
CA ASN A 526 40.27 -9.70 -21.94
C ASN A 526 40.04 -8.35 -21.24
N ASP A 527 40.11 -7.28 -22.02
CA ASP A 527 40.31 -5.93 -21.49
C ASP A 527 39.02 -5.37 -20.89
N THR A 528 39.15 -4.52 -19.87
CA THR A 528 38.02 -3.79 -19.29
C THR A 528 38.07 -2.34 -19.75
N LEU A 529 37.07 -1.92 -20.52
CA LEU A 529 37.01 -0.60 -21.14
C LEU A 529 35.87 0.22 -20.54
N VAL A 530 36.18 1.43 -20.09
CA VAL A 530 35.25 2.38 -19.46
C VAL A 530 35.39 3.71 -20.21
N GLY A 531 34.35 4.17 -20.91
CA GLY A 531 34.38 5.44 -21.63
C GLY A 531 34.37 6.62 -20.67
N GLY A 532 33.30 6.73 -19.87
CA GLY A 532 33.07 7.82 -18.94
C GLY A 532 32.05 8.84 -19.46
N LEU A 533 32.48 10.10 -19.59
CA LEU A 533 31.62 11.26 -19.84
C LEU A 533 31.92 11.98 -21.16
N GLY A 534 31.80 11.27 -22.28
CA GLY A 534 31.51 11.90 -23.57
C GLY A 534 31.11 10.90 -24.64
N ALA A 535 31.47 11.19 -25.89
CA ALA A 535 31.07 10.41 -27.06
C ALA A 535 32.20 9.45 -27.47
N ASP A 536 32.32 8.35 -26.73
CA ASP A 536 33.53 7.54 -26.69
C ASP A 536 33.61 6.49 -27.81
N SER A 537 34.83 6.05 -28.12
CA SER A 537 35.15 5.20 -29.27
C SER A 537 35.99 4.00 -28.87
N PHE A 538 35.41 2.81 -28.98
CA PHE A 538 36.05 1.54 -28.66
C PHE A 538 36.54 0.88 -29.96
N LEU A 539 37.86 0.84 -30.20
CA LEU A 539 38.44 0.48 -31.50
C LEU A 539 39.07 -0.92 -31.50
N TYR A 540 38.51 -1.78 -32.34
CA TYR A 540 39.01 -3.11 -32.62
C TYR A 540 39.83 -3.14 -33.90
N ASN A 541 41.15 -2.98 -33.77
CA ASN A 541 42.12 -3.10 -34.86
C ASN A 541 43.40 -3.84 -34.42
N THR A 542 43.62 -5.04 -34.96
CA THR A 542 44.85 -5.83 -34.77
C THR A 542 45.83 -5.73 -35.94
N ASN A 543 45.50 -4.96 -36.99
CA ASN A 543 46.21 -4.84 -38.26
C ASN A 543 46.44 -6.19 -38.98
N ALA A 544 45.65 -7.21 -38.63
CA ALA A 544 45.73 -8.58 -39.12
C ALA A 544 44.36 -9.27 -39.00
N ALA A 545 44.11 -10.30 -39.81
CA ALA A 545 42.82 -11.01 -39.80
C ALA A 545 42.47 -11.56 -38.41
N PHE A 546 41.19 -11.43 -38.01
CA PHE A 546 40.69 -11.81 -36.70
C PHE A 546 41.10 -13.23 -36.26
N THR A 547 41.67 -13.32 -35.06
CA THR A 547 41.67 -14.54 -34.25
C THR A 547 41.27 -14.16 -32.82
N SER A 548 40.56 -15.06 -32.13
CA SER A 548 40.12 -14.83 -30.75
C SER A 548 41.28 -14.67 -29.76
N THR A 549 42.50 -15.09 -30.10
CA THR A 549 43.71 -14.89 -29.29
C THR A 549 44.45 -13.60 -29.61
N ALA A 550 44.10 -12.90 -30.69
CA ALA A 550 44.71 -11.63 -31.10
C ALA A 550 43.84 -10.42 -30.76
N VAL A 551 42.51 -10.61 -30.64
CA VAL A 551 41.55 -9.60 -30.16
C VAL A 551 41.10 -9.87 -28.72
N GLY A 552 41.06 -11.15 -28.31
CA GLY A 552 40.54 -11.53 -26.99
C GLY A 552 39.03 -11.30 -26.84
N ILE A 553 38.59 -10.98 -25.62
CA ILE A 553 37.17 -10.76 -25.29
C ILE A 553 37.04 -9.62 -24.26
N ASP A 554 36.83 -8.41 -24.76
CA ASP A 554 36.71 -7.23 -23.91
C ASP A 554 35.36 -7.16 -23.19
N THR A 555 35.34 -6.42 -22.08
CA THR A 555 34.12 -5.94 -21.43
C THR A 555 34.09 -4.42 -21.44
N ILE A 556 33.20 -3.84 -22.26
CA ILE A 556 32.85 -2.42 -22.20
C ILE A 556 31.78 -2.26 -21.12
N THR A 557 32.03 -1.39 -20.14
CA THR A 557 31.23 -1.36 -18.90
C THR A 557 30.00 -0.44 -18.94
N ASP A 558 30.05 0.61 -19.76
CA ASP A 558 29.20 1.81 -19.60
C ASP A 558 28.55 2.32 -20.90
N PHE A 559 28.85 1.71 -22.05
CA PHE A 559 28.44 2.10 -23.41
C PHE A 559 27.07 2.82 -23.52
N ASN A 560 27.12 4.15 -23.68
CA ASN A 560 25.97 5.04 -23.63
C ASN A 560 25.71 5.78 -24.93
N ARG A 561 24.85 5.19 -25.77
CA ARG A 561 24.33 5.77 -27.02
C ARG A 561 23.73 7.18 -26.91
N SER A 562 23.36 7.64 -25.71
CA SER A 562 22.84 9.00 -25.51
C SER A 562 23.91 10.07 -25.33
N GLN A 563 25.15 9.68 -24.99
CA GLN A 563 26.32 10.57 -24.97
C GLN A 563 26.94 10.66 -26.37
N GLY A 564 27.21 9.51 -26.99
CA GLY A 564 27.47 9.45 -28.43
C GLY A 564 28.13 8.17 -28.95
N ASP A 565 28.34 7.18 -28.09
CA ASP A 565 29.40 6.17 -28.19
C ASP A 565 29.38 5.29 -29.43
N LYS A 566 30.57 4.85 -29.85
CA LYS A 566 30.80 4.09 -31.09
C LYS A 566 31.73 2.90 -30.88
N ILE A 567 31.39 1.77 -31.52
CA ILE A 567 32.29 0.63 -31.65
C ILE A 567 32.91 0.66 -33.05
N ILE A 568 34.21 0.86 -33.14
CA ILE A 568 34.94 0.97 -34.40
C ILE A 568 35.51 -0.41 -34.76
N LEU A 569 35.12 -0.92 -35.94
CA LEU A 569 35.54 -2.22 -36.45
C LEU A 569 36.42 -2.03 -37.69
N ASP A 570 37.68 -2.46 -37.60
CA ASP A 570 38.64 -2.37 -38.69
C ASP A 570 38.51 -3.56 -39.67
N LYS A 571 38.37 -3.28 -40.97
CA LYS A 571 38.22 -4.32 -42.01
C LYS A 571 39.48 -5.16 -42.23
N THR A 572 40.66 -4.77 -41.73
CA THR A 572 41.83 -5.66 -41.71
C THR A 572 41.63 -6.82 -40.73
N THR A 573 40.99 -6.56 -39.59
CA THR A 573 40.57 -7.57 -38.60
C THR A 573 39.29 -8.28 -39.03
N PHE A 574 38.21 -7.53 -39.24
CA PHE A 574 36.86 -8.05 -39.55
C PHE A 574 36.61 -8.16 -41.06
N GLY A 575 37.53 -8.80 -41.79
CA GLY A 575 37.54 -8.86 -43.26
C GLY A 575 36.31 -9.47 -43.95
N ALA A 576 35.38 -10.10 -43.21
CA ALA A 576 34.10 -10.54 -43.74
C ALA A 576 33.03 -9.43 -43.83
N ILE A 577 33.22 -8.28 -43.17
CA ILE A 577 32.28 -7.13 -43.25
C ILE A 577 32.28 -6.60 -44.68
N THR A 578 31.13 -6.65 -45.35
CA THR A 578 30.99 -6.24 -46.77
C THR A 578 30.67 -4.76 -46.95
N SER A 579 30.23 -4.08 -45.88
CA SER A 579 29.86 -2.66 -45.86
C SER A 579 31.01 -1.74 -46.26
N VAL A 580 30.64 -0.57 -46.79
CA VAL A 580 31.60 0.51 -47.08
C VAL A 580 32.12 1.15 -45.78
N VAL A 581 33.26 1.81 -45.87
CA VAL A 581 33.82 2.61 -44.77
C VAL A 581 32.88 3.77 -44.44
N GLY A 582 32.60 4.00 -43.16
CA GLY A 582 31.70 5.04 -42.67
C GLY A 582 30.98 4.65 -41.38
N THR A 583 30.00 5.47 -40.98
CA THR A 583 29.15 5.20 -39.81
C THR A 583 28.12 4.12 -40.12
N GLY A 584 28.22 3.01 -39.39
CA GLY A 584 27.31 1.87 -39.46
C GLY A 584 27.41 1.00 -40.71
N PHE A 585 26.53 0.00 -40.76
CA PHE A 585 26.55 -1.04 -41.79
C PHE A 585 25.68 -0.67 -42.99
N SER A 586 26.30 -0.50 -44.16
CA SER A 586 25.60 -0.27 -45.43
C SER A 586 24.99 -1.53 -46.04
N ASN A 587 25.43 -2.73 -45.60
CA ASN A 587 24.77 -3.99 -45.91
C ASN A 587 24.04 -4.52 -44.67
N ALA A 588 22.71 -4.67 -44.76
CA ALA A 588 21.87 -5.19 -43.68
C ALA A 588 22.18 -6.65 -43.28
N ASN A 589 22.99 -7.38 -44.05
CA ASN A 589 23.46 -8.71 -43.69
C ASN A 589 24.75 -8.69 -42.86
N ASP A 590 25.42 -7.55 -42.69
CA ASP A 590 26.64 -7.49 -41.87
C ASP A 590 26.35 -7.36 -40.36
N PHE A 591 25.13 -6.96 -39.95
CA PHE A 591 24.80 -6.76 -38.53
C PHE A 591 23.39 -7.23 -38.18
N GLN A 592 23.26 -7.99 -37.08
CA GLN A 592 21.97 -8.39 -36.53
C GLN A 592 21.96 -8.38 -34.99
N VAL A 593 20.91 -7.81 -34.41
CA VAL A 593 20.57 -7.98 -32.99
C VAL A 593 19.74 -9.27 -32.85
N THR A 594 20.30 -10.32 -32.25
CA THR A 594 19.63 -11.60 -32.03
C THR A 594 20.37 -12.50 -31.04
N SER A 595 19.63 -13.26 -30.23
CA SER A 595 20.15 -14.30 -29.34
C SER A 595 20.51 -15.62 -30.07
N LEU A 596 20.46 -15.66 -31.40
CA LEU A 596 20.88 -16.82 -32.20
C LEU A 596 22.41 -17.05 -32.18
N GLY A 597 23.22 -16.04 -31.84
CA GLY A 597 24.68 -16.14 -31.79
C GLY A 597 25.28 -16.76 -33.05
N ALA A 598 26.01 -17.87 -32.90
CA ALA A 598 26.64 -18.64 -33.99
C ALA A 598 25.68 -19.36 -34.97
N ALA A 599 24.36 -19.16 -34.82
CA ALA A 599 23.34 -19.59 -35.77
C ALA A 599 22.67 -18.39 -36.50
N SER A 600 23.11 -17.16 -36.28
CA SER A 600 22.77 -16.01 -37.13
C SER A 600 23.60 -16.04 -38.42
N ASN A 601 22.99 -15.65 -39.53
CA ASN A 601 23.68 -15.49 -40.82
C ASN A 601 24.49 -14.18 -40.93
N ALA A 602 24.40 -13.27 -39.94
CA ALA A 602 25.01 -11.95 -40.01
C ALA A 602 26.47 -11.94 -39.55
N VAL A 603 27.29 -11.05 -40.12
CA VAL A 603 28.75 -10.99 -39.86
C VAL A 603 29.07 -10.53 -38.44
N ILE A 604 28.33 -9.55 -37.91
CA ILE A 604 28.40 -9.09 -36.52
C ILE A 604 27.06 -9.35 -35.86
N VAL A 605 27.08 -10.10 -34.77
CA VAL A 605 25.89 -10.54 -34.03
C VAL A 605 25.92 -9.93 -32.64
N TYR A 606 24.87 -9.21 -32.26
CA TYR A 606 24.69 -8.71 -30.90
C TYR A 606 23.59 -9.49 -30.18
N ASP A 607 23.89 -10.12 -29.06
CA ASP A 607 22.88 -10.78 -28.22
C ASP A 607 22.34 -9.82 -27.14
N PRO A 608 21.09 -9.33 -27.25
CA PRO A 608 20.51 -8.40 -26.29
C PRO A 608 20.15 -9.04 -24.94
N LEU A 609 20.34 -10.36 -24.77
CA LEU A 609 20.14 -11.04 -23.48
C LEU A 609 21.42 -11.12 -22.63
N THR A 610 22.59 -11.08 -23.26
CA THR A 610 23.90 -11.24 -22.58
C THR A 610 24.83 -10.03 -22.74
N GLY A 611 24.55 -9.16 -23.73
CA GLY A 611 25.44 -8.07 -24.13
C GLY A 611 26.60 -8.51 -25.02
N ASN A 612 26.68 -9.79 -25.40
CA ASN A 612 27.80 -10.32 -26.16
C ASN A 612 27.81 -9.83 -27.62
N LEU A 613 28.98 -9.45 -28.12
CA LEU A 613 29.26 -9.16 -29.53
C LEU A 613 30.12 -10.25 -30.15
N LEU A 614 29.59 -10.89 -31.20
CA LEU A 614 30.22 -11.99 -31.90
C LEU A 614 30.51 -11.62 -33.35
N TYR A 615 31.69 -11.97 -33.83
CA TYR A 615 32.06 -11.96 -35.23
C TYR A 615 31.85 -13.36 -35.82
N ASN A 616 30.92 -13.48 -36.75
CA ASN A 616 30.69 -14.69 -37.54
C ASN A 616 31.33 -14.51 -38.93
N GLN A 617 32.58 -14.96 -39.06
CA GLN A 617 33.31 -14.93 -40.34
C GLN A 617 32.66 -15.81 -41.42
N ASN A 618 31.92 -16.85 -41.02
CA ASN A 618 31.26 -17.79 -41.92
C ASN A 618 29.96 -17.24 -42.54
N GLY A 619 29.40 -16.15 -42.01
CA GLY A 619 28.10 -15.63 -42.42
C GLY A 619 27.00 -16.69 -42.33
N SER A 620 26.38 -17.05 -43.45
CA SER A 620 25.27 -18.02 -43.49
C SER A 620 25.67 -19.50 -43.42
N ALA A 621 26.91 -19.83 -43.06
CA ALA A 621 27.34 -21.20 -42.75
C ALA A 621 27.42 -21.42 -41.23
N ALA A 622 27.17 -22.66 -40.77
CA ALA A 622 27.03 -22.95 -39.35
C ALA A 622 28.35 -22.83 -38.56
N GLY A 623 28.30 -22.12 -37.41
CA GLY A 623 29.48 -21.86 -36.57
C GLY A 623 30.32 -20.68 -37.08
N LEU A 624 31.14 -20.08 -36.21
CA LEU A 624 31.72 -18.73 -36.43
C LEU A 624 32.93 -18.63 -37.39
N GLY A 625 33.42 -19.75 -37.94
CA GLY A 625 34.65 -19.79 -38.74
C GLY A 625 35.91 -19.69 -37.87
N SER A 626 36.86 -18.80 -38.22
CA SER A 626 37.89 -18.32 -37.27
C SER A 626 37.40 -17.15 -36.40
N GLY A 627 36.14 -16.73 -36.57
CA GLY A 627 35.47 -15.75 -35.73
C GLY A 627 35.15 -16.28 -34.33
N GLY A 628 34.66 -15.38 -33.47
CA GLY A 628 34.42 -15.64 -32.05
C GLY A 628 33.59 -14.54 -31.41
N GLN A 629 33.36 -14.64 -30.10
CA GLN A 629 33.08 -13.43 -29.33
C GLN A 629 34.33 -12.54 -29.34
N PHE A 630 34.15 -11.22 -29.35
CA PHE A 630 35.24 -10.24 -29.29
C PHE A 630 35.02 -9.13 -28.25
N ALA A 631 33.77 -8.87 -27.88
CA ALA A 631 33.43 -7.91 -26.85
C ALA A 631 32.15 -8.31 -26.10
N LYS A 632 31.88 -7.62 -25.00
CA LYS A 632 30.65 -7.68 -24.22
C LYS A 632 30.29 -6.29 -23.72
N LEU A 633 29.05 -5.87 -23.91
CA LEU A 633 28.50 -4.65 -23.34
C LEU A 633 27.77 -4.96 -22.03
N THR A 634 28.26 -4.41 -20.92
CA THR A 634 27.62 -4.58 -19.61
C THR A 634 26.25 -3.92 -19.59
N GLY A 635 25.28 -4.52 -18.88
CA GLY A 635 23.88 -4.08 -18.88
C GLY A 635 23.08 -4.40 -20.16
N ALA A 636 23.71 -4.95 -21.20
CA ALA A 636 23.09 -5.30 -22.49
C ALA A 636 22.27 -4.14 -23.14
N PRO A 637 22.87 -2.96 -23.37
CA PRO A 637 22.18 -1.81 -23.96
C PRO A 637 21.61 -2.10 -25.36
N THR A 638 20.55 -1.39 -25.74
CA THR A 638 19.90 -1.58 -27.06
C THR A 638 20.78 -1.04 -28.19
N LEU A 639 21.38 -1.92 -29.01
CA LEU A 639 22.19 -1.52 -30.17
C LEU A 639 21.39 -1.42 -31.48
N THR A 640 21.94 -0.66 -32.41
CA THR A 640 21.52 -0.45 -33.79
C THR A 640 22.74 -0.32 -34.72
N ALA A 641 22.55 -0.42 -36.03
CA ALA A 641 23.66 -0.34 -36.98
C ALA A 641 24.44 1.00 -36.90
N SER A 642 23.81 2.12 -36.51
CA SER A 642 24.45 3.43 -36.40
C SER A 642 25.35 3.60 -35.18
N ASP A 643 25.43 2.61 -34.29
CA ASP A 643 26.30 2.64 -33.10
C ASP A 643 27.69 2.06 -33.38
N PHE A 644 27.95 1.69 -34.63
CA PHE A 644 29.23 1.18 -35.12
C PHE A 644 29.87 2.16 -36.12
N ILE A 645 31.18 2.05 -36.29
CA ILE A 645 31.93 2.66 -37.41
C ILE A 645 32.71 1.53 -38.09
N VAL A 646 32.70 1.50 -39.41
CA VAL A 646 33.48 0.57 -40.22
C VAL A 646 34.63 1.33 -40.86
N GLN A 647 35.88 0.89 -40.66
CA GLN A 647 37.09 1.50 -41.26
C GLN A 647 37.94 0.49 -42.04
N ALA A 648 38.98 0.94 -42.75
CA ALA A 648 39.84 0.14 -43.63
C ALA A 648 41.23 0.78 -43.83
#